data_AF-A0A8S3RZ88-F1
#
_entry.id   AF-A0A8S3RZ88-F1
#
_cell.length_a   1.000
_cell.length_b   1.000
_cell.length_c   1.000
_cell.angle_alpha   90.00
_cell.angle_beta   90.00
_cell.angle_gamma   90.00
#
_symmetry.space_group_name_H-M   'P 1'
#
loop_
_entity.id
_entity.type
_entity.pdbx_description
1 polymer ?
#
loop_
_entity_poly.entity_id
_entity_poly.type
_entity_poly.pdbx_seq_one_letter_code
_entity_poly.pdbx_strand_id
1 'polypeptide(L)'
;MGSGTSQQTQQRPQSSPNNKVNGIASQHDAPDSRPQTTGTERPPDKKPSKPQVPPPCPPKRRKADVFQLSKYTHVDDYSLNSPPNLLVGTFKELIAYLTKNPEWDDMCKVRAIFRWVSSVDVYSLKTENDPPTHSPLEYFLKIQKNMGNHAHLVSGLCQMAGIACVIISGMNKSAAYEVGSKVDRKMMGAQWNAVYIDGEWRFIDAFWASACVVGKKSGEWTLVDTDGNVTQDDEETSEGETQHRVNEFYFLPDPDQLIWTHFPDEKSWQLLEKPHTVSEFENHTYIRERFYYLDMSYTDKTKEQCMLTATKGEVGLEFGLPKEKSEYFRFKYMLYQNRAESGLDGGNLSLERFVMFEHNSDLLRFALRFPVAGKFKMDVFGLDERESDVFDLCCTYLISCSDPQKNCMPLPDCPEIGWGPGVEAKNAGLKAKSHDGAIIISKDGRVDIKLGAHKDVRLHQLLKNAIVDEATLSKYAVIREENGEFTVHLRLPQDGEYAMKLYANDEGEDGDASNVLNYLIKYIEKGTNEPFPNITDGKIGKKSIADKLGVKAISNPGGSVITKDGKASVTFKARNDVELVCEIHSQDPNARKHMIVKPTNKNGTWTFDMDMPIEGEYSLNIFAREKGNPSSVYNVHSYLIESDGHAIDEEKADLIKDDHSEPTVITETVETSEPEILIPAPTGYDNVVACFHRRHADDSPDNDAVKLMEQDGLKLFLTKLEDFGEYMMDIYERDAKGVLLHLARYQINRKPASELYKDDAKMLMEQLLQKPESEEELVDDNDNHDLPDDEKQRRNAKKLMERAMQQKDQYSLEKAIAMYESAGGKDDESVKKARRWLELLQAKEELQNAAQRRELDAIDKALARAKAANFDNQLDLQIVVAQRLRDQLARIEKLRHSVLNMDQKTIAEIRTYSNPPEGVHQSLMGAFLLLGHPMKEVKVWRTCQSILGKTGRESVMRKIQKFDPKDCFLAAAVQSKKVIADYTLEHIRDVSAGAATFFVWAKGMIEEVESTGGKQEEDPVTGAAKQSKGRKKRR
;
A
#
# COMPACT_ATOMS: atom_id res chain seq x y z
N MET A 1 26.99 44.78 -14.58
CA MET A 1 28.40 44.94 -14.13
C MET A 1 29.12 43.67 -14.59
N GLY A 2 29.72 43.62 -15.80
CA GLY A 2 31.12 43.99 -16.14
C GLY A 2 32.04 42.86 -15.67
N SER A 3 32.77 42.08 -16.48
CA SER A 3 33.65 42.26 -17.66
C SER A 3 33.81 40.88 -18.36
N GLY A 4 34.23 40.64 -19.61
CA GLY A 4 34.93 41.43 -20.62
C GLY A 4 36.32 40.84 -20.91
N THR A 5 36.46 39.94 -21.90
CA THR A 5 37.70 39.77 -22.71
C THR A 5 37.45 39.06 -24.06
N SER A 6 37.65 39.86 -25.10
CA SER A 6 38.08 39.66 -26.50
C SER A 6 39.08 38.50 -26.72
N GLN A 7 39.37 37.92 -27.90
CA GLN A 7 39.18 38.25 -29.33
C GLN A 7 39.72 37.04 -30.14
N GLN A 8 39.11 36.66 -31.27
CA GLN A 8 39.73 36.60 -32.61
C GLN A 8 38.94 35.71 -33.59
N THR A 9 38.43 36.41 -34.60
CA THR A 9 37.82 35.98 -35.86
C THR A 9 38.81 35.34 -36.83
N GLN A 10 38.41 34.25 -37.50
CA GLN A 10 38.70 34.01 -38.92
C GLN A 10 37.43 33.48 -39.63
N GLN A 11 36.91 34.32 -40.55
CA GLN A 11 36.04 33.96 -41.69
C GLN A 11 36.94 33.31 -42.77
N ARG A 12 36.58 32.44 -43.71
CA ARG A 12 35.40 32.15 -44.58
C ARG A 12 35.85 30.96 -45.51
N PRO A 13 35.11 30.46 -46.53
CA PRO A 13 33.68 30.59 -46.86
C PRO A 13 32.98 29.25 -47.18
N GLN A 14 31.66 29.33 -47.30
CA GLN A 14 30.74 28.34 -47.86
C GLN A 14 30.96 28.09 -49.36
N SER A 15 30.64 26.88 -49.83
CA SER A 15 29.90 26.69 -51.08
C SER A 15 29.10 25.38 -51.10
N SER A 16 27.83 25.50 -51.45
CA SER A 16 26.97 24.52 -52.12
C SER A 16 26.38 25.27 -53.34
N PRO A 17 25.57 24.70 -54.26
CA PRO A 17 25.05 23.32 -54.36
C PRO A 17 25.04 22.72 -55.80
N ASN A 18 24.51 21.49 -55.89
CA ASN A 18 23.64 20.95 -56.96
C ASN A 18 24.18 20.42 -58.32
N ASN A 19 24.10 19.07 -58.43
CA ASN A 19 23.10 18.27 -59.18
C ASN A 19 23.18 18.05 -60.72
N LYS A 20 22.77 16.80 -61.11
CA LYS A 20 22.43 16.20 -62.43
C LYS A 20 23.60 15.63 -63.25
N VAL A 21 23.70 14.32 -63.57
CA VAL A 21 22.85 13.25 -64.18
C VAL A 21 23.16 13.03 -65.69
N ASN A 22 23.31 11.73 -66.05
CA ASN A 22 23.45 11.09 -67.37
C ASN A 22 24.84 11.18 -68.04
N GLY A 23 25.43 10.15 -68.65
CA GLY A 23 25.05 8.77 -68.95
C GLY A 23 25.92 8.23 -70.11
N ILE A 24 25.95 6.89 -70.25
CA ILE A 24 26.22 6.12 -71.49
C ILE A 24 27.68 5.67 -71.80
N ALA A 25 27.85 4.35 -71.58
CA ALA A 25 28.54 3.27 -72.28
C ALA A 25 29.34 3.49 -73.59
N SER A 26 30.46 2.75 -73.71
CA SER A 26 30.77 1.70 -74.73
C SER A 26 32.30 1.45 -74.75
N GLN A 27 32.86 0.30 -74.38
CA GLN A 27 33.01 -0.99 -75.11
C GLN A 27 33.90 -0.97 -76.37
N HIS A 28 34.59 -2.11 -76.56
CA HIS A 28 35.43 -2.59 -77.68
C HIS A 28 36.94 -2.28 -77.57
N ASP A 29 37.86 -3.18 -77.90
CA ASP A 29 37.84 -4.61 -78.21
C ASP A 29 39.31 -5.11 -78.22
N ALA A 30 39.47 -6.43 -78.09
CA ALA A 30 40.69 -7.23 -78.33
C ALA A 30 41.12 -7.18 -79.84
N PRO A 31 42.09 -7.97 -80.40
CA PRO A 31 42.73 -9.20 -79.89
C PRO A 31 44.22 -9.50 -80.28
N ASP A 32 44.73 -10.64 -79.76
CA ASP A 32 45.72 -11.61 -80.31
C ASP A 32 47.15 -11.15 -80.72
N SER A 33 48.28 -11.85 -80.50
CA SER A 33 48.57 -13.28 -80.28
C SER A 33 50.08 -13.53 -80.00
N ARG A 34 50.40 -14.52 -79.15
CA ARG A 34 51.62 -15.42 -79.05
C ARG A 34 53.06 -14.83 -78.87
N PRO A 35 54.07 -15.64 -78.47
CA PRO A 35 54.16 -16.72 -77.47
C PRO A 35 55.33 -16.54 -76.47
N GLN A 36 55.39 -17.41 -75.46
CA GLN A 36 56.32 -17.43 -74.32
C GLN A 36 57.83 -17.56 -74.69
N THR A 37 58.68 -16.83 -73.97
CA THR A 37 60.01 -17.30 -73.54
C THR A 37 60.34 -16.85 -72.11
N THR A 38 61.04 -17.75 -71.43
CA THR A 38 61.43 -17.85 -70.03
C THR A 38 62.22 -16.67 -69.44
N GLY A 39 61.85 -16.27 -68.22
CA GLY A 39 62.68 -15.45 -67.34
C GLY A 39 62.18 -15.55 -65.89
N THR A 40 62.98 -16.15 -65.03
CA THR A 40 62.75 -16.33 -63.58
C THR A 40 62.72 -15.00 -62.82
N GLU A 41 61.57 -14.63 -62.25
CA GLU A 41 61.46 -13.64 -61.17
C GLU A 41 60.52 -14.13 -60.06
N ARG A 42 60.87 -13.77 -58.82
CA ARG A 42 60.25 -14.22 -57.57
C ARG A 42 58.76 -13.82 -57.50
N PRO A 43 57.88 -14.62 -56.88
CA PRO A 43 56.51 -14.20 -56.67
C PRO A 43 56.45 -13.03 -55.66
N PRO A 44 55.67 -11.98 -55.92
CA PRO A 44 55.39 -10.96 -54.94
C PRO A 44 54.47 -11.54 -53.85
N ASP A 45 54.75 -11.17 -52.60
CA ASP A 45 53.99 -11.53 -51.42
C ASP A 45 52.49 -11.27 -51.62
N LYS A 46 51.68 -12.34 -51.58
CA LYS A 46 50.23 -12.25 -51.45
C LYS A 46 49.92 -11.63 -50.08
N LYS A 47 49.46 -10.38 -50.07
CA LYS A 47 48.77 -9.83 -48.90
C LYS A 47 47.60 -10.76 -48.54
N PRO A 48 47.45 -11.17 -47.27
CA PRO A 48 46.32 -12.00 -46.87
C PRO A 48 45.01 -11.21 -47.04
N SER A 49 44.09 -11.75 -47.83
CA SER A 49 42.71 -11.26 -47.92
C SER A 49 42.06 -11.37 -46.54
N LYS A 50 41.47 -10.27 -46.05
CA LYS A 50 40.69 -10.28 -44.79
C LYS A 50 39.59 -11.35 -44.89
N PRO A 51 39.36 -12.16 -43.83
CA PRO A 51 38.23 -13.08 -43.79
C PRO A 51 36.93 -12.28 -44.02
N GLN A 52 36.12 -12.77 -44.96
CA GLN A 52 34.88 -12.11 -45.38
C GLN A 52 33.83 -12.32 -44.28
N VAL A 53 33.56 -11.28 -43.49
CA VAL A 53 32.56 -11.31 -42.42
C VAL A 53 31.17 -11.51 -43.05
N PRO A 54 30.33 -12.46 -42.55
CA PRO A 54 28.98 -12.68 -43.08
C PRO A 54 28.13 -11.40 -43.02
N PRO A 55 27.21 -11.17 -43.97
CA PRO A 55 26.31 -10.01 -43.89
C PRO A 55 25.37 -10.13 -42.68
N PRO A 56 24.91 -9.00 -42.10
CA PRO A 56 23.94 -9.01 -41.01
C PRO A 56 22.60 -9.61 -41.46
N CYS A 57 22.03 -10.50 -40.65
CA CYS A 57 20.72 -11.11 -40.87
C CYS A 57 20.05 -11.48 -39.53
N PRO A 58 18.71 -11.48 -39.45
CA PRO A 58 18.02 -11.94 -38.25
C PRO A 58 18.42 -13.38 -37.86
N PRO A 59 18.66 -13.67 -36.56
CA PRO A 59 18.89 -15.02 -36.09
C PRO A 59 17.62 -15.88 -36.27
N LYS A 60 17.78 -17.18 -36.56
CA LYS A 60 16.64 -18.08 -36.78
C LYS A 60 16.13 -18.72 -35.49
N ARG A 61 16.97 -18.75 -34.45
CA ARG A 61 16.69 -19.35 -33.14
C ARG A 61 16.69 -18.29 -32.04
N ARG A 62 15.96 -18.53 -30.95
CA ARG A 62 16.00 -17.68 -29.74
C ARG A 62 17.25 -17.96 -28.91
N LYS A 63 17.61 -17.07 -27.98
CA LYS A 63 18.70 -17.28 -27.01
C LYS A 63 18.54 -18.61 -26.27
N ALA A 64 17.34 -18.90 -25.78
CA ALA A 64 17.05 -20.10 -24.99
C ALA A 64 17.26 -21.43 -25.75
N ASP A 65 17.19 -21.40 -27.09
CA ASP A 65 17.40 -22.57 -27.94
C ASP A 65 18.89 -22.89 -28.14
N VAL A 66 19.75 -21.87 -28.08
CA VAL A 66 21.19 -21.98 -28.39
C VAL A 66 22.08 -21.90 -27.16
N PHE A 67 21.60 -21.32 -26.06
CA PHE A 67 22.37 -21.11 -24.85
C PHE A 67 21.52 -21.35 -23.60
N GLN A 68 22.03 -22.21 -22.71
CA GLN A 68 21.46 -22.48 -21.39
C GLN A 68 22.59 -22.41 -20.37
N LEU A 69 22.53 -21.43 -19.46
CA LEU A 69 23.62 -21.12 -18.52
C LEU A 69 24.13 -22.34 -17.76
N SER A 70 23.23 -23.24 -17.34
CA SER A 70 23.55 -24.47 -16.61
C SER A 70 24.53 -25.40 -17.35
N LYS A 71 24.57 -25.35 -18.68
CA LYS A 71 25.51 -26.14 -19.50
C LYS A 71 26.91 -25.53 -19.58
N TYR A 72 27.06 -24.25 -19.24
CA TYR A 72 28.31 -23.50 -19.37
C TYR A 72 28.91 -23.07 -18.02
N THR A 73 28.39 -23.56 -16.90
CA THR A 73 28.94 -23.30 -15.55
C THR A 73 30.43 -23.65 -15.45
N HIS A 74 30.84 -24.77 -16.06
CA HIS A 74 32.24 -25.17 -16.12
C HIS A 74 33.14 -24.17 -16.87
N VAL A 75 32.60 -23.44 -17.86
CA VAL A 75 33.30 -22.37 -18.59
C VAL A 75 33.39 -21.13 -17.70
N ASP A 76 32.30 -20.78 -17.02
CA ASP A 76 32.26 -19.64 -16.10
C ASP A 76 33.25 -19.81 -14.95
N ASP A 77 33.24 -20.98 -14.30
CA ASP A 77 34.16 -21.32 -13.23
C ASP A 77 35.61 -21.24 -13.71
N TYR A 78 35.90 -21.74 -14.92
CA TYR A 78 37.24 -21.64 -15.50
C TYR A 78 37.67 -20.19 -15.73
N SER A 79 36.80 -19.37 -16.35
CA SER A 79 37.09 -17.96 -16.62
C SER A 79 37.25 -17.13 -15.36
N LEU A 80 36.40 -17.35 -14.35
CA LEU A 80 36.45 -16.63 -13.08
C LEU A 80 37.66 -17.02 -12.23
N ASN A 81 38.13 -18.26 -12.35
CA ASN A 81 39.36 -18.74 -11.71
C ASN A 81 40.64 -18.44 -12.53
N SER A 82 40.56 -17.49 -13.46
CA SER A 82 41.74 -17.07 -14.24
C SER A 82 42.88 -16.57 -13.32
N PRO A 83 44.13 -17.00 -13.55
CA PRO A 83 45.26 -16.56 -12.75
C PRO A 83 45.42 -15.03 -12.74
N PRO A 84 45.62 -14.37 -11.57
CA PRO A 84 45.71 -12.90 -11.48
C PRO A 84 46.81 -12.28 -12.35
N ASN A 85 47.87 -13.03 -12.65
CA ASN A 85 48.95 -12.57 -13.53
C ASN A 85 48.49 -12.34 -14.97
N LEU A 86 47.35 -12.91 -15.41
CA LEU A 86 46.78 -12.66 -16.73
C LEU A 86 46.23 -11.23 -16.87
N LEU A 87 45.81 -10.60 -15.76
CA LEU A 87 45.34 -9.21 -15.78
C LEU A 87 46.48 -8.22 -16.04
N VAL A 88 47.69 -8.54 -15.59
CA VAL A 88 48.91 -7.71 -15.76
C VAL A 88 49.84 -8.23 -16.88
N GLY A 89 49.52 -9.37 -17.49
CA GLY A 89 50.26 -9.99 -18.59
C GLY A 89 49.84 -9.44 -19.96
N THR A 90 50.02 -10.25 -21.01
CA THR A 90 49.65 -9.87 -22.38
C THR A 90 48.27 -10.41 -22.78
N PHE A 91 47.58 -9.71 -23.68
CA PHE A 91 46.33 -10.20 -24.28
C PHE A 91 46.46 -11.57 -24.95
N LYS A 92 47.65 -11.92 -25.48
CA LYS A 92 47.90 -13.24 -26.10
C LYS A 92 47.88 -14.37 -25.08
N GLU A 93 48.49 -14.16 -23.93
CA GLU A 93 48.48 -15.14 -22.83
C GLU A 93 47.06 -15.31 -22.27
N LEU A 94 46.32 -14.21 -22.12
CA LEU A 94 44.94 -14.24 -21.68
C LEU A 94 44.05 -15.06 -22.63
N ILE A 95 44.12 -14.79 -23.94
CA ILE A 95 43.32 -15.54 -24.92
C ILE A 95 43.75 -17.01 -25.01
N ALA A 96 45.06 -17.29 -24.97
CA ALA A 96 45.54 -18.67 -24.93
C ALA A 96 45.00 -19.43 -23.70
N TYR A 97 44.80 -18.75 -22.57
CA TYR A 97 44.15 -19.31 -21.39
C TYR A 97 42.64 -19.50 -21.61
N LEU A 98 41.91 -18.42 -21.95
CA LEU A 98 40.44 -18.44 -22.11
C LEU A 98 39.95 -19.36 -23.24
N THR A 99 40.83 -19.78 -24.15
CA THR A 99 40.51 -20.69 -25.26
C THR A 99 41.31 -22.01 -25.21
N LYS A 100 41.92 -22.31 -24.05
CA LYS A 100 42.86 -23.43 -23.90
C LYS A 100 42.25 -24.79 -24.20
N ASN A 101 40.99 -25.01 -23.83
CA ASN A 101 40.36 -26.30 -23.99
C ASN A 101 40.05 -26.55 -25.49
N PRO A 102 40.67 -27.55 -26.14
CA PRO A 102 40.46 -27.81 -27.55
C PRO A 102 39.06 -28.34 -27.87
N GLU A 103 38.31 -28.82 -26.87
CA GLU A 103 36.92 -29.27 -27.04
C GLU A 103 35.91 -28.11 -27.02
N TRP A 104 36.35 -26.90 -26.67
CA TRP A 104 35.46 -25.74 -26.64
C TRP A 104 35.16 -25.24 -28.05
N ASP A 105 33.87 -25.23 -28.36
CA ASP A 105 33.33 -24.58 -29.54
C ASP A 105 33.39 -23.04 -29.41
N ASP A 106 32.92 -22.34 -30.43
CA ASP A 106 32.95 -20.88 -30.44
C ASP A 106 32.00 -20.29 -29.38
N MET A 107 30.92 -20.99 -29.01
CA MET A 107 30.03 -20.57 -27.92
C MET A 107 30.76 -20.56 -26.57
N CYS A 108 31.48 -21.65 -26.23
CA CYS A 108 32.30 -21.73 -25.02
C CYS A 108 33.37 -20.63 -24.98
N LYS A 109 34.07 -20.38 -26.10
CA LYS A 109 35.11 -19.33 -26.16
C LYS A 109 34.52 -17.93 -25.98
N VAL A 110 33.41 -17.64 -26.66
CA VAL A 110 32.69 -16.35 -26.52
C VAL A 110 32.19 -16.18 -25.09
N ARG A 111 31.62 -17.22 -24.48
CA ARG A 111 31.18 -17.20 -23.09
C ARG A 111 32.36 -16.94 -22.15
N ALA A 112 33.48 -17.62 -22.35
CA ALA A 112 34.68 -17.45 -21.54
C ALA A 112 35.19 -16.01 -21.56
N ILE A 113 35.25 -15.40 -22.75
CA ILE A 113 35.64 -14.00 -22.97
C ILE A 113 34.65 -13.06 -22.29
N PHE A 114 33.36 -13.20 -22.58
CA PHE A 114 32.31 -12.35 -22.00
C PHE A 114 32.32 -12.40 -20.47
N ARG A 115 32.39 -13.61 -19.89
CA ARG A 115 32.36 -13.80 -18.44
C ARG A 115 33.59 -13.19 -17.78
N TRP A 116 34.77 -13.36 -18.38
CA TRP A 116 36.00 -12.76 -17.87
C TRP A 116 35.92 -11.23 -17.91
N VAL A 117 35.56 -10.64 -19.05
CA VAL A 117 35.46 -9.18 -19.20
C VAL A 117 34.43 -8.58 -18.24
N SER A 118 33.22 -9.15 -18.18
CA SER A 118 32.13 -8.64 -17.34
C SER A 118 32.36 -8.87 -15.84
N SER A 119 33.26 -9.78 -15.45
CA SER A 119 33.56 -10.02 -14.04
C SER A 119 34.39 -8.92 -13.38
N VAL A 120 35.09 -8.11 -14.16
CA VAL A 120 35.98 -7.06 -13.65
C VAL A 120 35.17 -5.80 -13.34
N ASP A 121 35.15 -5.41 -12.06
CA ASP A 121 34.56 -4.16 -11.62
C ASP A 121 35.49 -2.98 -11.94
N VAL A 122 35.33 -2.45 -13.15
CA VAL A 122 36.17 -1.36 -13.68
C VAL A 122 36.14 -0.12 -12.79
N TYR A 123 35.01 0.17 -12.14
CA TYR A 123 34.83 1.38 -11.36
C TYR A 123 35.42 1.26 -9.96
N SER A 124 35.53 0.06 -9.39
CA SER A 124 36.22 -0.16 -8.12
C SER A 124 37.70 -0.55 -8.23
N LEU A 125 38.22 -0.74 -9.46
CA LEU A 125 39.65 -1.00 -9.70
C LEU A 125 40.53 0.10 -9.09
N LYS A 126 41.45 -0.31 -8.23
CA LYS A 126 42.51 0.53 -7.65
C LYS A 126 43.86 -0.12 -7.94
N THR A 127 44.83 0.69 -8.36
CA THR A 127 46.19 0.23 -8.63
C THR A 127 47.19 1.03 -7.81
N GLU A 128 48.07 0.34 -7.09
CA GLU A 128 49.16 0.99 -6.32
C GLU A 128 50.35 1.39 -7.22
N ASN A 129 50.54 0.69 -8.34
CA ASN A 129 51.61 0.92 -9.31
C ASN A 129 51.02 1.16 -10.71
N ASP A 130 51.81 1.79 -11.59
CA ASP A 130 51.42 1.96 -13.00
C ASP A 130 51.22 0.60 -13.67
N PRO A 131 50.13 0.41 -14.44
CA PRO A 131 49.86 -0.85 -15.11
C PRO A 131 50.91 -1.12 -16.22
N PRO A 132 51.30 -2.39 -16.45
CA PRO A 132 52.19 -2.72 -17.57
C PRO A 132 51.59 -2.29 -18.91
N THR A 133 52.42 -1.74 -19.80
CA THR A 133 52.00 -1.29 -21.13
C THR A 133 51.46 -2.46 -21.95
N HIS A 134 50.34 -2.24 -22.65
CA HIS A 134 49.60 -3.22 -23.44
C HIS A 134 49.03 -4.40 -22.65
N SER A 135 48.85 -4.26 -21.33
CA SER A 135 48.18 -5.26 -20.49
C SER A 135 46.66 -5.07 -20.45
N PRO A 136 45.89 -6.13 -20.11
CA PRO A 136 44.46 -5.97 -19.87
C PRO A 136 44.11 -4.98 -18.75
N LEU A 137 44.91 -4.90 -17.68
CA LEU A 137 44.76 -3.92 -16.60
C LEU A 137 44.85 -2.48 -17.11
N GLU A 138 45.84 -2.18 -17.96
CA GLU A 138 45.98 -0.85 -18.58
C GLU A 138 44.72 -0.52 -19.40
N TYR A 139 44.14 -1.50 -20.09
CA TYR A 139 42.94 -1.29 -20.88
C TYR A 139 41.69 -1.04 -20.02
N PHE A 140 41.49 -1.79 -18.94
CA PHE A 140 40.40 -1.51 -18.00
C PHE A 140 40.54 -0.12 -17.37
N LEU A 141 41.76 0.33 -17.04
CA LEU A 141 42.00 1.69 -16.57
C LEU A 141 41.73 2.76 -17.65
N LYS A 142 41.92 2.43 -18.94
CA LYS A 142 41.47 3.31 -20.05
C LYS A 142 39.95 3.38 -20.11
N ILE A 143 39.24 2.28 -19.88
CA ILE A 143 37.76 2.28 -19.78
C ILE A 143 37.32 3.17 -18.61
N GLN A 144 37.90 3.00 -17.43
CA GLN A 144 37.60 3.81 -16.24
C GLN A 144 37.79 5.32 -16.48
N LYS A 145 38.76 5.70 -17.33
CA LYS A 145 39.07 7.09 -17.69
C LYS A 145 38.38 7.57 -18.97
N ASN A 146 37.37 6.86 -19.49
CA ASN A 146 36.67 7.18 -20.73
C ASN A 146 37.57 7.30 -21.98
N MET A 147 38.71 6.61 -21.99
CA MET A 147 39.64 6.52 -23.14
C MET A 147 39.55 5.19 -23.90
N GLY A 148 38.67 4.29 -23.46
CA GLY A 148 38.37 3.01 -24.09
C GLY A 148 36.98 2.55 -23.71
N ASN A 149 36.50 1.45 -24.30
CA ASN A 149 35.21 0.86 -23.91
C ASN A 149 35.23 -0.67 -24.03
N HIS A 150 34.23 -1.31 -23.41
CA HIS A 150 34.08 -2.76 -23.39
C HIS A 150 33.92 -3.36 -24.80
N ALA A 151 33.23 -2.67 -25.71
CA ALA A 151 32.96 -3.19 -27.05
C ALA A 151 34.24 -3.40 -27.88
N HIS A 152 35.21 -2.49 -27.75
CA HIS A 152 36.52 -2.65 -28.38
C HIS A 152 37.35 -3.77 -27.75
N LEU A 153 37.28 -3.92 -26.41
CA LEU A 153 37.96 -5.00 -25.70
C LEU A 153 37.45 -6.37 -26.16
N VAL A 154 36.14 -6.58 -26.13
CA VAL A 154 35.50 -7.84 -26.56
C VAL A 154 35.82 -8.14 -28.03
N SER A 155 35.72 -7.14 -28.91
CA SER A 155 36.04 -7.30 -30.33
C SER A 155 37.49 -7.74 -30.56
N GLY A 156 38.45 -7.10 -29.88
CA GLY A 156 39.86 -7.48 -29.95
C GLY A 156 40.12 -8.90 -29.45
N LEU A 157 39.52 -9.27 -28.33
CA LEU A 157 39.62 -10.62 -27.75
C LEU A 157 39.01 -11.69 -28.67
N CYS A 158 37.84 -11.43 -29.26
CA CYS A 158 37.19 -12.33 -30.22
C CYS A 158 38.04 -12.50 -31.49
N GLN A 159 38.58 -11.41 -32.04
CA GLN A 159 39.45 -11.45 -33.20
C GLN A 159 40.71 -12.29 -32.95
N MET A 160 41.31 -12.19 -31.76
CA MET A 160 42.45 -13.01 -31.35
C MET A 160 42.09 -14.49 -31.17
N ALA A 161 40.85 -14.78 -30.76
CA ALA A 161 40.31 -16.14 -30.66
C ALA A 161 39.82 -16.72 -32.01
N GLY A 162 39.89 -15.96 -33.10
CA GLY A 162 39.42 -16.38 -34.42
C GLY A 162 37.89 -16.32 -34.61
N ILE A 163 37.19 -15.62 -33.72
CA ILE A 163 35.73 -15.47 -33.73
C ILE A 163 35.36 -14.19 -34.48
N ALA A 164 34.45 -14.28 -35.45
CA ALA A 164 33.96 -13.10 -36.16
C ALA A 164 33.10 -12.23 -35.22
N CYS A 165 33.54 -11.00 -35.00
CA CYS A 165 32.92 -10.03 -34.12
C CYS A 165 32.90 -8.65 -34.78
N VAL A 166 31.78 -7.94 -34.67
CA VAL A 166 31.56 -6.58 -35.20
C VAL A 166 31.22 -5.65 -34.03
N ILE A 167 31.75 -4.42 -34.06
CA ILE A 167 31.34 -3.36 -33.13
C ILE A 167 30.16 -2.64 -33.77
N ILE A 168 29.03 -2.62 -33.07
CA ILE A 168 27.82 -1.90 -33.47
C ILE A 168 27.87 -0.51 -32.83
N SER A 169 27.72 0.52 -33.63
CA SER A 169 27.55 1.90 -33.15
C SER A 169 26.08 2.29 -33.20
N GLY A 170 25.61 2.97 -32.17
CA GLY A 170 24.20 3.36 -32.06
C GLY A 170 23.92 4.24 -30.85
N MET A 171 22.67 4.19 -30.39
CA MET A 171 22.19 4.86 -29.20
C MET A 171 21.70 3.83 -28.18
N ASN A 172 21.83 4.13 -26.89
CA ASN A 172 21.14 3.38 -25.86
C ASN A 172 20.30 4.26 -24.93
N LYS A 173 19.18 3.73 -24.43
CA LYS A 173 18.33 4.38 -23.41
C LYS A 173 18.88 4.13 -22.00
N SER A 174 20.10 4.61 -21.75
CA SER A 174 20.81 4.50 -20.47
C SER A 174 20.50 5.68 -19.52
N ALA A 175 21.35 5.94 -18.53
CA ALA A 175 21.18 7.01 -17.55
C ALA A 175 21.00 8.42 -18.15
N ALA A 176 21.44 8.66 -19.40
CA ALA A 176 21.26 9.94 -20.08
C ALA A 176 19.89 10.12 -20.76
N TYR A 177 19.07 9.07 -20.83
CA TYR A 177 17.74 9.11 -21.44
C TYR A 177 16.67 9.37 -20.38
N GLU A 178 15.73 10.24 -20.73
CA GLU A 178 14.51 10.44 -19.98
C GLU A 178 13.34 9.85 -20.77
N VAL A 179 12.50 9.05 -20.11
CA VAL A 179 11.38 8.35 -20.76
C VAL A 179 10.45 9.38 -21.42
N GLY A 180 10.04 9.12 -22.66
CA GLY A 180 9.20 10.03 -23.45
C GLY A 180 9.91 11.23 -24.09
N SER A 181 11.18 11.50 -23.74
CA SER A 181 11.99 12.51 -24.42
C SER A 181 12.50 12.01 -25.78
N LYS A 182 12.87 12.96 -26.66
CA LYS A 182 13.51 12.64 -27.94
C LYS A 182 14.91 12.09 -27.71
N VAL A 183 15.34 11.20 -28.59
CA VAL A 183 16.70 10.64 -28.52
C VAL A 183 17.71 11.60 -29.12
N ASP A 184 18.87 11.73 -28.47
CA ASP A 184 20.00 12.52 -28.96
C ASP A 184 21.22 11.63 -29.15
N ARG A 185 21.62 11.40 -30.40
CA ARG A 185 22.76 10.57 -30.77
C ARG A 185 24.08 11.03 -30.15
N LYS A 186 24.23 12.33 -29.87
CA LYS A 186 25.43 12.92 -29.27
C LYS A 186 25.54 12.62 -27.79
N MET A 187 24.43 12.68 -27.06
CA MET A 187 24.40 12.41 -25.62
C MET A 187 24.26 10.92 -25.29
N MET A 188 23.51 10.18 -26.11
CA MET A 188 23.14 8.78 -25.88
C MET A 188 24.01 7.78 -26.67
N GLY A 189 25.11 8.26 -27.25
CA GLY A 189 25.94 7.46 -28.12
C GLY A 189 26.59 6.28 -27.40
N ALA A 190 26.43 5.08 -27.95
CA ALA A 190 26.91 3.86 -27.36
C ALA A 190 27.46 2.88 -28.40
N GLN A 191 28.20 1.88 -27.91
CA GLN A 191 28.75 0.79 -28.72
C GLN A 191 28.63 -0.54 -28.00
N TRP A 192 28.23 -1.56 -28.73
CA TRP A 192 28.15 -2.96 -28.29
C TRP A 192 28.65 -3.89 -29.39
N ASN A 193 28.54 -5.20 -29.23
CA ASN A 193 29.05 -6.17 -30.19
C ASN A 193 27.97 -7.04 -30.80
N ALA A 194 28.24 -7.53 -32.01
CA ALA A 194 27.61 -8.71 -32.57
C ALA A 194 28.69 -9.76 -32.86
N VAL A 195 28.48 -11.00 -32.42
CA VAL A 195 29.35 -12.15 -32.67
C VAL A 195 28.67 -13.14 -33.60
N TYR A 196 29.42 -13.79 -34.48
CA TYR A 196 28.90 -14.83 -35.36
C TYR A 196 29.21 -16.20 -34.79
N ILE A 197 28.19 -16.90 -34.32
CA ILE A 197 28.30 -18.20 -33.65
C ILE A 197 27.22 -19.14 -34.19
N ASP A 198 27.62 -20.39 -34.47
CA ASP A 198 26.74 -21.44 -35.01
C ASP A 198 25.87 -20.98 -36.20
N GLY A 199 26.49 -20.24 -37.13
CA GLY A 199 25.84 -19.76 -38.35
C GLY A 199 24.95 -18.51 -38.20
N GLU A 200 24.89 -17.91 -37.01
CA GLU A 200 23.97 -16.79 -36.71
C GLU A 200 24.68 -15.62 -36.03
N TRP A 201 24.20 -14.40 -36.28
CA TRP A 201 24.63 -13.21 -35.55
C TRP A 201 23.90 -13.11 -34.21
N ARG A 202 24.65 -12.83 -33.13
CA ARG A 202 24.13 -12.64 -31.78
C ARG A 202 24.75 -11.42 -31.12
N PHE A 203 23.97 -10.67 -30.36
CA PHE A 203 24.46 -9.47 -29.67
C PHE A 203 25.20 -9.80 -28.37
N ILE A 204 26.12 -8.92 -27.97
CA ILE A 204 26.74 -8.92 -26.65
C ILE A 204 26.95 -7.46 -26.23
N ASP A 205 26.50 -7.09 -25.03
CA ASP A 205 26.87 -5.83 -24.39
C ASP A 205 27.56 -6.11 -23.05
N ALA A 206 28.90 -6.11 -23.07
CA ALA A 206 29.69 -6.35 -21.87
C ALA A 206 29.66 -5.16 -20.88
N PHE A 207 29.34 -3.94 -21.33
CA PHE A 207 29.23 -2.78 -20.45
C PHE A 207 27.99 -2.89 -19.57
N TRP A 208 26.80 -3.03 -20.18
CA TRP A 208 25.53 -3.20 -19.45
C TRP A 208 25.47 -4.54 -18.70
N ALA A 209 26.20 -5.55 -19.16
CA ALA A 209 26.42 -6.75 -18.36
C ALA A 209 27.18 -6.48 -17.07
N SER A 210 28.20 -5.61 -17.07
CA SER A 210 29.05 -5.38 -15.89
C SER A 210 28.55 -4.28 -14.94
N ALA A 211 27.88 -3.26 -15.46
CA ALA A 211 27.59 -2.04 -14.71
C ALA A 211 26.11 -1.65 -14.80
N CYS A 212 25.48 -1.41 -13.65
CA CYS A 212 24.15 -0.84 -13.54
C CYS A 212 24.20 0.45 -12.71
N VAL A 213 23.58 1.52 -13.21
CA VAL A 213 23.40 2.76 -12.44
C VAL A 213 22.08 2.67 -11.69
N VAL A 214 22.13 2.76 -10.37
CA VAL A 214 20.98 2.66 -9.46
C VAL A 214 20.82 3.98 -8.70
N GLY A 215 19.59 4.42 -8.43
CA GLY A 215 19.34 5.56 -7.55
C GLY A 215 19.62 6.94 -8.16
N LYS A 216 19.63 7.06 -9.49
CA LYS A 216 19.64 8.37 -10.16
C LYS A 216 18.28 9.04 -9.99
N LYS A 217 18.26 10.29 -9.50
CA LYS A 217 17.04 11.10 -9.27
C LYS A 217 17.17 12.45 -9.96
N SER A 218 16.21 12.82 -10.80
CA SER A 218 16.21 14.11 -11.53
C SER A 218 15.67 15.28 -10.70
N GLY A 219 15.00 15.02 -9.57
CA GLY A 219 14.37 16.05 -8.73
C GLY A 219 13.14 16.71 -9.36
N GLU A 220 12.69 16.26 -10.53
CA GLU A 220 11.52 16.79 -11.25
C GLU A 220 10.21 16.09 -10.87
N TRP A 221 10.32 14.89 -10.30
CA TRP A 221 9.22 14.01 -9.98
C TRP A 221 9.04 13.96 -8.47
N THR A 222 7.79 14.06 -8.01
CA THR A 222 7.41 13.84 -6.61
C THR A 222 6.64 12.53 -6.53
N LEU A 223 7.07 11.61 -5.65
CA LEU A 223 6.35 10.37 -5.39
C LEU A 223 5.01 10.71 -4.75
N VAL A 224 3.91 10.26 -5.37
CA VAL A 224 2.54 10.54 -4.91
C VAL A 224 1.78 9.29 -4.52
N ASP A 225 2.27 8.10 -4.92
CA ASP A 225 1.68 6.81 -4.56
C ASP A 225 2.72 5.68 -4.72
N THR A 226 2.69 4.74 -3.79
CA THR A 226 3.53 3.55 -3.69
C THR A 226 2.69 2.44 -3.05
N ASP A 227 3.02 1.18 -3.27
CA ASP A 227 2.41 0.01 -2.61
C ASP A 227 2.81 -0.13 -1.11
N GLY A 228 2.87 1.00 -0.40
CA GLY A 228 3.33 1.18 0.97
C GLY A 228 3.47 2.67 1.33
N ASN A 229 3.64 2.96 2.62
CA ASN A 229 3.71 4.33 3.16
C ASN A 229 4.64 5.26 2.34
N VAL A 230 4.10 6.36 1.80
CA VAL A 230 4.92 7.44 1.22
C VAL A 230 5.84 8.02 2.31
N THR A 231 7.12 7.67 2.27
CA THR A 231 8.15 8.43 2.98
C THR A 231 8.41 9.69 2.16
N GLN A 232 8.01 10.84 2.69
CA GLN A 232 8.41 12.15 2.16
C GLN A 232 9.91 12.34 2.39
N ASP A 233 10.71 11.67 1.57
CA ASP A 233 12.05 12.15 1.30
C ASP A 233 11.89 13.20 0.21
N ASP A 234 12.12 14.46 0.58
CA ASP A 234 12.37 15.53 -0.38
C ASP A 234 13.50 15.06 -1.29
N GLU A 235 13.14 14.51 -2.46
CA GLU A 235 14.13 13.90 -3.34
C GLU A 235 15.07 14.97 -3.86
N GLU A 236 16.25 15.09 -3.23
CA GLU A 236 17.39 15.81 -3.78
C GLU A 236 17.87 15.10 -5.05
N THR A 237 18.32 15.88 -6.03
CA THR A 237 18.91 15.35 -7.26
C THR A 237 20.10 14.45 -6.93
N SER A 238 20.10 13.23 -7.45
CA SER A 238 21.17 12.24 -7.28
C SER A 238 21.64 11.75 -8.64
N GLU A 239 22.95 11.65 -8.83
CA GLU A 239 23.52 11.07 -10.06
C GLU A 239 23.41 9.53 -10.11
N GLY A 240 23.04 8.91 -8.98
CA GLY A 240 23.00 7.46 -8.81
C GLY A 240 24.38 6.85 -8.53
N GLU A 241 24.38 5.60 -8.06
CA GLU A 241 25.58 4.82 -7.81
C GLU A 241 25.72 3.71 -8.86
N THR A 242 26.95 3.50 -9.35
CA THR A 242 27.24 2.36 -10.23
C THR A 242 27.49 1.13 -9.39
N GLN A 243 26.68 0.10 -9.58
CA GLN A 243 26.84 -1.20 -8.94
C GLN A 243 27.35 -2.23 -9.96
N HIS A 244 28.31 -3.06 -9.52
CA HIS A 244 28.85 -4.16 -10.31
C HIS A 244 28.14 -5.47 -9.98
N ARG A 245 27.23 -5.89 -10.86
CA ARG A 245 26.56 -7.19 -10.84
C ARG A 245 26.47 -7.68 -12.27
N VAL A 246 27.00 -8.88 -12.54
CA VAL A 246 26.99 -9.41 -13.90
C VAL A 246 25.56 -9.78 -14.31
N ASN A 247 25.01 -9.03 -15.26
CA ASN A 247 23.68 -9.22 -15.81
C ASN A 247 23.74 -10.11 -17.06
N GLU A 248 23.20 -11.32 -16.91
CA GLU A 248 23.19 -12.36 -17.94
C GLU A 248 22.35 -12.00 -19.18
N PHE A 249 21.46 -11.00 -19.07
CA PHE A 249 20.56 -10.60 -20.15
C PHE A 249 21.37 -10.19 -21.39
N TYR A 250 22.42 -9.40 -21.16
CA TYR A 250 23.25 -8.81 -22.21
C TYR A 250 24.24 -9.78 -22.87
N PHE A 251 24.19 -11.07 -22.54
CA PHE A 251 24.84 -12.14 -23.29
C PHE A 251 23.86 -12.77 -24.29
N LEU A 252 24.06 -12.56 -25.59
CA LEU A 252 23.20 -13.10 -26.66
C LEU A 252 21.70 -12.74 -26.53
N PRO A 253 21.29 -11.52 -26.10
CA PRO A 253 19.89 -11.14 -26.03
C PRO A 253 19.25 -11.25 -27.41
N ASP A 254 17.96 -11.62 -27.43
CA ASP A 254 17.23 -11.67 -28.70
C ASP A 254 17.05 -10.25 -29.26
N PRO A 255 17.16 -10.05 -30.60
CA PRO A 255 17.10 -8.71 -31.19
C PRO A 255 15.83 -7.91 -30.87
N ASP A 256 14.69 -8.59 -30.79
CA ASP A 256 13.38 -8.02 -30.45
C ASP A 256 13.25 -7.61 -28.98
N GLN A 257 14.13 -8.11 -28.11
CA GLN A 257 14.25 -7.67 -26.71
C GLN A 257 15.29 -6.56 -26.55
N LEU A 258 16.41 -6.64 -27.28
CA LEU A 258 17.50 -5.65 -27.17
C LEU A 258 17.13 -4.29 -27.80
N ILE A 259 16.31 -4.28 -28.87
CA ILE A 259 15.92 -3.06 -29.59
C ILE A 259 15.21 -2.02 -28.70
N TRP A 260 14.62 -2.45 -27.58
CA TRP A 260 13.95 -1.58 -26.61
C TRP A 260 14.91 -0.64 -25.86
N THR A 261 16.19 -0.99 -25.80
CA THR A 261 17.20 -0.16 -25.14
C THR A 261 18.36 0.20 -26.04
N HIS A 262 18.62 -0.56 -27.12
CA HIS A 262 19.76 -0.36 -28.00
C HIS A 262 19.32 -0.19 -29.46
N PHE A 263 19.55 0.99 -30.02
CA PHE A 263 19.20 1.34 -31.39
C PHE A 263 20.45 1.52 -32.26
N PRO A 264 20.79 0.56 -33.15
CA PRO A 264 21.92 0.68 -34.08
C PRO A 264 21.75 1.85 -35.06
N ASP A 265 22.85 2.52 -35.40
CA ASP A 265 22.88 3.55 -36.45
C ASP A 265 22.56 2.95 -37.83
N GLU A 266 23.00 1.71 -38.06
CA GLU A 266 22.77 0.98 -39.31
C GLU A 266 21.56 0.03 -39.18
N LYS A 267 20.53 0.28 -40.00
CA LYS A 267 19.25 -0.46 -39.96
C LYS A 267 19.40 -1.99 -40.02
N SER A 268 20.36 -2.51 -40.79
CA SER A 268 20.59 -3.95 -40.93
C SER A 268 21.09 -4.60 -39.64
N TRP A 269 21.77 -3.84 -38.78
CA TRP A 269 22.28 -4.31 -37.51
C TRP A 269 21.26 -4.29 -36.38
N GLN A 270 19.99 -4.01 -36.67
CA GLN A 270 18.90 -4.31 -35.74
C GLN A 270 18.62 -5.81 -35.68
N LEU A 271 19.01 -6.59 -36.70
CA LEU A 271 18.77 -8.03 -36.80
C LEU A 271 17.29 -8.41 -36.65
N LEU A 272 16.39 -7.52 -37.05
CA LEU A 272 14.94 -7.72 -37.05
C LEU A 272 14.43 -7.93 -38.47
N GLU A 273 13.40 -8.76 -38.62
CA GLU A 273 12.68 -8.91 -39.90
C GLU A 273 12.03 -7.60 -40.34
N LYS A 274 11.48 -6.85 -39.36
CA LYS A 274 10.91 -5.51 -39.54
C LYS A 274 11.68 -4.55 -38.64
N PRO A 275 12.70 -3.85 -39.16
CA PRO A 275 13.49 -2.95 -38.35
C PRO A 275 12.70 -1.68 -37.96
N HIS A 276 12.83 -1.26 -36.71
CA HIS A 276 12.24 -0.04 -36.16
C HIS A 276 12.90 1.22 -36.72
N THR A 277 12.10 2.28 -36.79
CA THR A 277 12.51 3.66 -37.03
C THR A 277 12.94 4.33 -35.71
N VAL A 278 13.63 5.47 -35.82
CA VAL A 278 13.99 6.29 -34.65
C VAL A 278 12.74 6.74 -33.89
N SER A 279 11.66 7.08 -34.60
CA SER A 279 10.41 7.53 -33.95
C SER A 279 9.70 6.39 -33.22
N GLU A 280 9.73 5.17 -33.75
CA GLU A 280 9.24 3.99 -33.01
C GLU A 280 10.14 3.70 -31.80
N PHE A 281 11.46 3.85 -31.94
CA PHE A 281 12.40 3.74 -30.82
C PHE A 281 12.14 4.79 -29.73
N GLU A 282 11.79 6.03 -30.09
CA GLU A 282 11.42 7.07 -29.12
C GLU A 282 10.15 6.72 -28.36
N ASN A 283 9.12 6.25 -29.07
CA ASN A 283 7.76 6.12 -28.54
C ASN A 283 7.43 4.77 -27.90
N HIS A 284 8.17 3.70 -28.17
CA HIS A 284 7.88 2.41 -27.54
C HIS A 284 8.06 2.49 -26.01
N THR A 285 7.35 1.64 -25.28
CA THR A 285 7.47 1.49 -23.82
C THR A 285 8.93 1.35 -23.35
N TYR A 286 9.29 1.89 -22.19
CA TYR A 286 10.63 1.66 -21.65
C TYR A 286 10.62 0.34 -20.87
N ILE A 287 11.16 -0.74 -21.47
CA ILE A 287 11.22 -2.08 -20.87
C ILE A 287 12.65 -2.39 -20.44
N ARG A 288 12.78 -3.04 -19.28
CA ARG A 288 14.03 -3.54 -18.72
C ARG A 288 14.03 -5.07 -18.67
N GLU A 289 15.22 -5.63 -18.49
CA GLU A 289 15.48 -7.07 -18.48
C GLU A 289 14.55 -7.89 -17.57
N ARG A 290 14.12 -7.32 -16.43
CA ARG A 290 13.24 -8.02 -15.47
C ARG A 290 11.89 -8.39 -16.07
N PHE A 291 11.34 -7.57 -16.97
CA PHE A 291 10.09 -7.89 -17.68
C PHE A 291 10.19 -9.21 -18.44
N TYR A 292 11.32 -9.44 -19.12
CA TYR A 292 11.57 -10.67 -19.86
C TYR A 292 11.92 -11.85 -18.95
N TYR A 293 12.64 -11.64 -17.85
CA TYR A 293 12.93 -12.71 -16.88
C TYR A 293 11.67 -13.25 -16.20
N LEU A 294 10.67 -12.41 -16.01
CA LEU A 294 9.36 -12.80 -15.48
C LEU A 294 8.42 -13.33 -16.57
N ASP A 295 8.90 -13.49 -17.81
CA ASP A 295 8.10 -13.88 -18.98
C ASP A 295 6.81 -13.05 -19.13
N MET A 296 6.85 -11.76 -18.79
CA MET A 296 5.71 -10.86 -18.93
C MET A 296 5.41 -10.61 -20.41
N SER A 297 4.12 -10.40 -20.73
CA SER A 297 3.70 -10.05 -22.09
C SER A 297 2.69 -8.90 -22.07
N TYR A 298 2.61 -8.14 -23.17
CA TYR A 298 1.51 -7.21 -23.37
C TYR A 298 0.21 -7.97 -23.66
N THR A 299 -0.90 -7.42 -23.21
CA THR A 299 -2.23 -7.83 -23.66
C THR A 299 -2.74 -6.84 -24.71
N ASP A 300 -3.79 -7.21 -25.45
CA ASP A 300 -4.41 -6.34 -26.45
C ASP A 300 -4.97 -5.03 -25.86
N LYS A 301 -5.14 -4.95 -24.54
CA LYS A 301 -5.64 -3.77 -23.83
C LYS A 301 -4.56 -2.73 -23.52
N THR A 302 -3.28 -3.10 -23.62
CA THR A 302 -2.16 -2.23 -23.28
C THR A 302 -1.39 -1.84 -24.53
N LYS A 303 -1.26 -0.54 -24.77
CA LYS A 303 -0.44 -0.04 -25.89
C LYS A 303 1.04 -0.22 -25.56
N GLU A 304 1.80 -0.67 -26.55
CA GLU A 304 3.27 -0.73 -26.52
C GLU A 304 3.90 0.66 -26.72
N GLN A 305 3.43 1.65 -25.94
CA GLN A 305 3.90 3.04 -26.00
C GLN A 305 4.34 3.49 -24.60
N CYS A 306 5.42 4.27 -24.51
CA CYS A 306 5.89 4.82 -23.23
C CYS A 306 5.06 6.02 -22.77
N MET A 307 4.41 6.72 -23.70
CA MET A 307 3.54 7.84 -23.40
C MET A 307 2.08 7.44 -23.56
N LEU A 308 1.33 7.53 -22.47
CA LEU A 308 -0.10 7.26 -22.41
C LEU A 308 -0.86 8.56 -22.16
N THR A 309 -2.09 8.60 -22.66
CA THR A 309 -3.02 9.70 -22.39
C THR A 309 -4.21 9.12 -21.63
N ALA A 310 -4.45 9.66 -20.43
CA ALA A 310 -5.63 9.32 -19.67
C ALA A 310 -6.87 9.88 -20.38
N THR A 311 -7.88 9.05 -20.57
CA THR A 311 -9.14 9.44 -21.22
C THR A 311 -10.21 9.58 -20.14
N LYS A 312 -10.78 10.78 -19.98
CA LYS A 312 -11.70 11.11 -18.86
C LYS A 312 -11.09 10.77 -17.49
N GLY A 313 -9.79 11.03 -17.35
CA GLY A 313 -9.03 10.75 -16.13
C GLY A 313 -8.64 9.30 -15.91
N GLU A 314 -9.00 8.36 -16.79
CA GLU A 314 -8.71 6.93 -16.59
C GLU A 314 -7.62 6.41 -17.54
N VAL A 315 -6.78 5.50 -17.03
CA VAL A 315 -5.84 4.70 -17.84
C VAL A 315 -5.66 3.31 -17.23
N GLY A 316 -5.54 2.30 -18.08
CA GLY A 316 -5.31 0.91 -17.67
C GLY A 316 -4.02 0.35 -18.26
N LEU A 317 -3.30 -0.43 -17.45
CA LEU A 317 -2.16 -1.25 -17.86
C LEU A 317 -2.49 -2.70 -17.51
N GLU A 318 -2.26 -3.61 -18.44
CA GLU A 318 -2.56 -5.03 -18.32
C GLU A 318 -1.49 -5.87 -19.01
N PHE A 319 -0.87 -6.76 -18.24
CA PHE A 319 0.21 -7.64 -18.66
C PHE A 319 -0.16 -9.10 -18.41
N GLY A 320 0.16 -9.98 -19.36
CA GLY A 320 0.05 -11.41 -19.20
C GLY A 320 1.21 -11.98 -18.38
N LEU A 321 0.92 -12.98 -17.56
CA LEU A 321 1.88 -13.70 -16.73
C LEU A 321 1.85 -15.22 -17.01
N PRO A 322 2.98 -15.92 -16.84
CA PRO A 322 3.04 -17.38 -16.93
C PRO A 322 2.38 -18.05 -15.70
N LYS A 323 1.24 -18.76 -15.92
CA LYS A 323 0.48 -19.47 -14.87
C LYS A 323 1.30 -20.30 -13.89
N GLU A 324 2.28 -21.04 -14.41
CA GLU A 324 3.07 -21.98 -13.61
C GLU A 324 4.17 -21.31 -12.77
N LYS A 325 4.47 -20.02 -13.01
CA LYS A 325 5.52 -19.29 -12.29
C LYS A 325 4.99 -18.12 -11.48
N SER A 326 3.82 -17.57 -11.84
CA SER A 326 3.25 -16.34 -11.25
C SER A 326 3.08 -16.40 -9.72
N GLU A 327 2.92 -17.59 -9.13
CA GLU A 327 2.81 -17.72 -7.66
C GLU A 327 4.07 -17.29 -6.90
N TYR A 328 5.23 -17.33 -7.56
CA TYR A 328 6.52 -16.88 -7.01
C TYR A 328 6.85 -15.43 -7.38
N PHE A 329 6.00 -14.79 -8.19
CA PHE A 329 6.23 -13.43 -8.61
C PHE A 329 5.64 -12.46 -7.60
N ARG A 330 6.33 -11.36 -7.37
CA ARG A 330 5.83 -10.21 -6.62
C ARG A 330 6.02 -8.96 -7.46
N PHE A 331 5.09 -8.03 -7.35
CA PHE A 331 5.12 -6.76 -8.08
C PHE A 331 4.91 -5.58 -7.14
N LYS A 332 5.54 -4.46 -7.49
CA LYS A 332 5.34 -3.15 -6.86
C LYS A 332 5.20 -2.09 -7.92
N TYR A 333 4.63 -0.95 -7.56
CA TYR A 333 4.64 0.22 -8.43
C TYR A 333 4.99 1.48 -7.66
N MET A 334 5.50 2.46 -8.39
CA MET A 334 5.70 3.82 -7.90
C MET A 334 5.08 4.79 -8.89
N LEU A 335 4.18 5.63 -8.41
CA LEU A 335 3.53 6.67 -9.20
C LEU A 335 4.04 8.04 -8.74
N TYR A 336 4.51 8.82 -9.69
CA TYR A 336 5.06 10.15 -9.47
C TYR A 336 4.26 11.21 -10.21
N GLN A 337 4.18 12.42 -9.65
CA GLN A 337 3.64 13.61 -10.31
C GLN A 337 4.77 14.60 -10.63
N ASN A 338 4.69 15.27 -11.79
CA ASN A 338 5.66 16.27 -12.19
C ASN A 338 5.50 17.58 -11.38
N ARG A 339 6.59 18.09 -10.80
CA ARG A 339 6.59 19.29 -9.93
C ARG A 339 6.18 20.59 -10.62
N ALA A 340 6.49 20.74 -11.92
CA ALA A 340 6.23 21.99 -12.64
C ALA A 340 4.75 22.19 -13.00
N GLU A 341 3.95 21.12 -12.97
CA GLU A 341 2.54 21.11 -13.34
C GLU A 341 1.60 20.83 -12.16
N SER A 342 2.13 20.64 -10.95
CA SER A 342 1.36 20.66 -9.71
C SER A 342 0.83 22.09 -9.47
N GLY A 343 -0.30 22.43 -10.07
CA GLY A 343 -1.01 23.71 -9.87
C GLY A 343 -1.60 23.92 -8.47
N LEU A 344 -1.20 23.10 -7.50
CA LEU A 344 -1.52 23.21 -6.08
C LEU A 344 -0.25 23.73 -5.39
N ASP A 345 -0.33 24.90 -4.76
CA ASP A 345 0.74 25.46 -3.94
C ASP A 345 1.14 24.45 -2.84
N GLY A 346 2.16 23.63 -3.08
CA GLY A 346 2.85 22.82 -2.07
C GLY A 346 2.00 21.92 -1.17
N GLY A 347 0.78 21.55 -1.59
CA GLY A 347 -0.09 20.62 -0.86
C GLY A 347 0.13 19.19 -1.33
N ASN A 348 0.65 18.34 -0.45
CA ASN A 348 0.85 16.90 -0.63
C ASN A 348 -0.47 16.16 -0.93
N LEU A 349 -0.88 16.09 -2.20
CA LEU A 349 -1.99 15.23 -2.61
C LEU A 349 -1.45 13.79 -2.75
N SER A 350 -1.74 12.93 -1.76
CA SER A 350 -1.53 11.48 -1.89
C SER A 350 -2.46 10.93 -2.98
N LEU A 351 -1.97 10.03 -3.82
CA LEU A 351 -2.78 9.30 -4.81
C LEU A 351 -2.90 7.80 -4.47
N GLU A 352 -2.55 7.38 -3.25
CA GLU A 352 -2.52 5.98 -2.78
C GLU A 352 -3.83 5.21 -3.00
N ARG A 353 -4.98 5.89 -3.08
CA ARG A 353 -6.30 5.29 -3.33
C ARG A 353 -6.82 5.48 -4.75
N PHE A 354 -5.96 5.78 -5.72
CA PHE A 354 -6.36 6.02 -7.11
C PHE A 354 -5.79 5.03 -8.11
N VAL A 355 -5.02 4.05 -7.63
CA VAL A 355 -4.49 2.95 -8.42
C VAL A 355 -5.04 1.64 -7.86
N MET A 356 -5.78 0.91 -8.68
CA MET A 356 -6.18 -0.47 -8.37
C MET A 356 -5.12 -1.42 -8.95
N PHE A 357 -4.50 -2.20 -8.07
CA PHE A 357 -3.51 -3.23 -8.40
C PHE A 357 -4.10 -4.63 -8.28
N GLU A 358 -4.11 -5.39 -9.38
CA GLU A 358 -4.59 -6.78 -9.45
C GLU A 358 -3.46 -7.68 -9.93
N HIS A 359 -3.15 -8.71 -9.14
CA HIS A 359 -2.19 -9.76 -9.50
C HIS A 359 -2.83 -11.12 -9.26
N ASN A 360 -3.01 -11.88 -10.35
CA ASN A 360 -3.50 -13.26 -10.29
C ASN A 360 -2.54 -14.20 -11.04
N SER A 361 -2.96 -15.45 -11.27
CA SER A 361 -2.09 -16.46 -11.87
C SER A 361 -1.57 -16.13 -13.27
N ASP A 362 -2.30 -15.36 -14.07
CA ASP A 362 -1.99 -15.05 -15.47
C ASP A 362 -2.09 -13.58 -15.85
N LEU A 363 -2.36 -12.71 -14.88
CA LEU A 363 -2.62 -11.29 -15.10
C LEU A 363 -1.92 -10.44 -14.05
N LEU A 364 -1.27 -9.39 -14.52
CA LEU A 364 -0.91 -8.21 -13.74
C LEU A 364 -1.64 -7.01 -14.33
N ARG A 365 -2.47 -6.33 -13.53
CA ARG A 365 -3.29 -5.21 -14.01
C ARG A 365 -3.23 -4.03 -13.04
N PHE A 366 -3.08 -2.84 -13.62
CA PHE A 366 -3.20 -1.57 -12.94
C PHE A 366 -4.32 -0.75 -13.58
N ALA A 367 -5.29 -0.28 -12.80
CA ALA A 367 -6.30 0.67 -13.26
C ALA A 367 -6.16 1.97 -12.48
N LEU A 368 -5.77 3.03 -13.17
CA LEU A 368 -5.50 4.35 -12.58
C LEU A 368 -6.64 5.31 -12.92
N ARG A 369 -7.04 6.12 -11.93
CA ARG A 369 -7.98 7.22 -12.08
C ARG A 369 -7.42 8.52 -11.53
N PHE A 370 -7.36 9.57 -12.32
CA PHE A 370 -6.73 10.83 -11.92
C PHE A 370 -7.78 11.85 -11.50
N PRO A 371 -7.75 12.32 -10.23
CA PRO A 371 -8.64 13.39 -9.76
C PRO A 371 -8.17 14.77 -10.19
N VAL A 372 -6.91 14.90 -10.66
CA VAL A 372 -6.30 16.16 -11.08
C VAL A 372 -5.61 16.03 -12.43
N ALA A 373 -5.48 17.16 -13.14
CA ALA A 373 -4.74 17.22 -14.39
C ALA A 373 -3.25 17.25 -14.11
N GLY A 374 -2.44 16.73 -15.05
CA GLY A 374 -0.99 16.80 -14.96
C GLY A 374 -0.29 15.67 -15.70
N LYS A 375 1.03 15.63 -15.54
CA LYS A 375 1.89 14.55 -16.01
C LYS A 375 2.32 13.68 -14.85
N PHE A 376 2.22 12.38 -15.07
CA PHE A 376 2.57 11.35 -14.11
C PHE A 376 3.59 10.40 -14.72
N LYS A 377 4.41 9.78 -13.88
CA LYS A 377 5.32 8.70 -14.25
C LYS A 377 4.97 7.48 -13.41
N MET A 378 4.82 6.32 -14.03
CA MET A 378 4.59 5.06 -13.33
C MET A 378 5.74 4.10 -13.62
N ASP A 379 6.42 3.67 -12.57
CA ASP A 379 7.44 2.64 -12.59
C ASP A 379 6.85 1.34 -12.03
N VAL A 380 6.97 0.24 -12.78
CA VAL A 380 6.50 -1.10 -12.35
C VAL A 380 7.72 -1.97 -12.09
N PHE A 381 7.81 -2.51 -10.88
CA PHE A 381 8.90 -3.38 -10.44
C PHE A 381 8.38 -4.80 -10.24
N GLY A 382 9.27 -5.78 -10.42
CA GLY A 382 8.94 -7.18 -10.29
C GLY A 382 10.10 -7.99 -9.71
N LEU A 383 9.76 -9.12 -9.11
CA LEU A 383 10.68 -10.05 -8.47
C LEU A 383 10.18 -11.49 -8.62
N ASP A 384 11.11 -12.44 -8.80
CA ASP A 384 10.86 -13.88 -8.58
C ASP A 384 11.52 -14.27 -7.26
N GLU A 385 10.70 -14.60 -6.25
CA GLU A 385 11.16 -14.90 -4.87
C GLU A 385 12.12 -16.11 -4.81
N ARG A 386 12.15 -16.96 -5.85
CA ARG A 386 13.07 -18.10 -5.93
C ARG A 386 14.48 -17.68 -6.31
N GLU A 387 14.64 -16.52 -6.94
CA GLU A 387 15.91 -16.06 -7.54
C GLU A 387 16.52 -14.85 -6.82
N SER A 388 15.70 -13.99 -6.22
CA SER A 388 16.14 -12.71 -5.66
C SER A 388 15.17 -12.25 -4.55
N ASP A 389 15.65 -11.38 -3.67
CA ASP A 389 14.89 -10.65 -2.65
C ASP A 389 14.74 -9.15 -3.01
N VAL A 390 15.33 -8.72 -4.13
CA VAL A 390 15.30 -7.34 -4.63
C VAL A 390 14.33 -7.19 -5.81
N PHE A 391 13.44 -6.22 -5.73
CA PHE A 391 12.58 -5.77 -6.82
C PHE A 391 13.39 -5.00 -7.88
N ASP A 392 13.33 -5.47 -9.14
CA ASP A 392 13.96 -4.78 -10.26
C ASP A 392 12.89 -4.13 -11.16
N LEU A 393 13.24 -3.00 -11.76
CA LEU A 393 12.37 -2.29 -12.69
C LEU A 393 12.02 -3.20 -13.89
N CYS A 394 10.73 -3.38 -14.17
CA CYS A 394 10.22 -4.07 -15.34
C CYS A 394 9.98 -3.08 -16.48
N CYS A 395 9.22 -2.01 -16.21
CA CYS A 395 8.90 -0.99 -17.20
C CYS A 395 8.53 0.36 -16.59
N THR A 396 8.61 1.41 -17.42
CA THR A 396 8.23 2.78 -17.07
C THR A 396 7.27 3.37 -18.10
N TYR A 397 6.24 4.07 -17.62
CA TYR A 397 5.29 4.84 -18.42
C TYR A 397 5.25 6.30 -17.98
N LEU A 398 5.07 7.20 -18.94
CA LEU A 398 4.60 8.55 -18.71
C LEU A 398 3.13 8.65 -19.08
N ILE A 399 2.34 9.28 -18.21
CA ILE A 399 0.89 9.40 -18.37
C ILE A 399 0.55 10.88 -18.33
N SER A 400 -0.10 11.37 -19.38
CA SER A 400 -0.65 12.73 -19.42
C SER A 400 -2.15 12.68 -19.19
N CYS A 401 -2.61 13.41 -18.18
CA CYS A 401 -4.03 13.61 -17.88
C CYS A 401 -4.38 15.09 -18.11
N SER A 402 -5.08 15.39 -19.20
CA SER A 402 -5.55 16.75 -19.49
C SER A 402 -7.01 16.98 -19.07
N ASP A 403 -7.79 15.92 -18.97
CA ASP A 403 -9.22 15.92 -18.61
C ASP A 403 -9.41 14.98 -17.42
N PRO A 404 -9.30 15.48 -16.18
CA PRO A 404 -9.43 14.68 -14.97
C PRO A 404 -10.81 14.05 -14.85
N GLN A 405 -10.90 12.99 -14.05
CA GLN A 405 -12.17 12.33 -13.83
C GLN A 405 -13.10 13.23 -13.00
N LYS A 406 -14.30 13.51 -13.52
CA LYS A 406 -15.35 14.22 -12.77
C LYS A 406 -15.81 13.35 -11.60
N ASN A 407 -15.98 13.94 -10.41
CA ASN A 407 -16.38 13.24 -9.18
C ASN A 407 -15.50 12.00 -8.89
N CYS A 408 -14.19 12.14 -9.07
CA CYS A 408 -13.21 11.07 -8.88
C CYS A 408 -13.10 10.69 -7.40
N MET A 409 -13.89 9.70 -6.98
CA MET A 409 -13.82 9.17 -5.62
C MET A 409 -12.53 8.34 -5.43
N PRO A 410 -11.87 8.36 -4.26
CA PRO A 410 -10.82 7.40 -3.94
C PRO A 410 -11.38 5.98 -3.83
N LEU A 411 -10.52 4.98 -3.98
CA LEU A 411 -10.86 3.58 -3.77
C LEU A 411 -11.30 3.38 -2.32
N PRO A 412 -12.28 2.49 -2.08
CA PRO A 412 -12.82 2.27 -0.74
C PRO A 412 -11.76 1.75 0.26
N ASP A 413 -10.67 1.15 -0.23
CA ASP A 413 -9.50 0.73 0.53
C ASP A 413 -8.27 0.66 -0.41
N CYS A 414 -7.07 0.41 0.12
CA CYS A 414 -5.86 0.10 -0.66
C CYS A 414 -5.10 -1.07 0.01
N PRO A 415 -5.51 -2.33 -0.23
CA PRO A 415 -4.89 -3.48 0.42
C PRO A 415 -3.49 -3.77 -0.13
N GLU A 416 -2.52 -4.05 0.76
CA GLU A 416 -1.12 -4.33 0.39
C GLU A 416 -0.97 -5.53 -0.56
N ILE A 417 -1.77 -6.58 -0.37
CA ILE A 417 -1.77 -7.78 -1.22
C ILE A 417 -2.53 -7.58 -2.54
N GLY A 418 -3.06 -6.37 -2.78
CA GLY A 418 -3.84 -6.03 -3.95
C GLY A 418 -5.26 -6.60 -3.96
N TRP A 419 -5.84 -6.62 -5.16
CA TRP A 419 -7.23 -7.00 -5.42
C TRP A 419 -7.33 -8.29 -6.24
N GLY A 420 -8.35 -9.08 -5.95
CA GLY A 420 -8.69 -10.33 -6.62
C GLY A 420 -8.09 -11.59 -5.95
N PRO A 421 -8.47 -12.78 -6.42
CA PRO A 421 -7.93 -14.06 -5.94
C PRO A 421 -6.44 -14.22 -6.26
N GLY A 422 -5.61 -14.06 -5.23
CA GLY A 422 -4.14 -14.18 -5.30
C GLY A 422 -3.57 -15.45 -4.68
N VAL A 423 -2.25 -15.44 -4.47
CA VAL A 423 -1.51 -16.55 -3.84
C VAL A 423 -1.83 -16.68 -2.35
N GLU A 424 -2.20 -15.59 -1.70
CA GLU A 424 -2.58 -15.49 -0.30
C GLU A 424 -3.85 -16.30 -0.01
N ALA A 425 -4.89 -16.15 -0.84
CA ALA A 425 -6.10 -16.97 -0.78
C ALA A 425 -5.78 -18.47 -0.93
N LYS A 426 -4.92 -18.82 -1.90
CA LYS A 426 -4.49 -20.21 -2.15
C LYS A 426 -3.73 -20.78 -0.95
N ASN A 427 -2.81 -20.01 -0.36
CA ASN A 427 -2.03 -20.42 0.82
C ASN A 427 -2.91 -20.58 2.06
N ALA A 428 -3.94 -19.75 2.19
CA ALA A 428 -5.00 -19.91 3.17
C ALA A 428 -5.95 -21.09 2.85
N GLY A 429 -5.74 -21.83 1.76
CA GLY A 429 -6.55 -22.99 1.39
C GLY A 429 -7.92 -22.64 0.80
N LEU A 430 -8.12 -21.40 0.38
CA LEU A 430 -9.34 -20.89 -0.25
C LEU A 430 -9.19 -20.88 -1.78
N LYS A 431 -10.28 -21.19 -2.48
CA LYS A 431 -10.37 -21.12 -3.93
C LYS A 431 -11.67 -20.43 -4.33
N ALA A 432 -11.57 -19.37 -5.13
CA ALA A 432 -12.73 -18.70 -5.67
C ALA A 432 -13.56 -19.63 -6.58
N LYS A 433 -14.88 -19.67 -6.36
CA LYS A 433 -15.84 -20.47 -7.14
C LYS A 433 -16.77 -19.60 -8.00
N SER A 434 -17.12 -18.40 -7.54
CA SER A 434 -18.07 -17.51 -8.24
C SER A 434 -17.40 -16.36 -9.02
N HIS A 435 -16.35 -15.74 -8.48
CA HIS A 435 -15.69 -14.58 -9.07
C HIS A 435 -14.17 -14.78 -9.03
N ASP A 436 -13.53 -14.83 -10.19
CA ASP A 436 -12.09 -15.11 -10.33
C ASP A 436 -11.23 -13.85 -10.62
N GLY A 437 -11.86 -12.69 -10.81
CA GLY A 437 -11.20 -11.39 -10.97
C GLY A 437 -11.41 -10.44 -9.80
N ALA A 438 -10.65 -9.35 -9.77
CA ALA A 438 -10.68 -8.32 -8.73
C ALA A 438 -11.98 -7.51 -8.65
N ILE A 439 -12.66 -7.30 -9.77
CA ILE A 439 -13.83 -6.42 -9.86
C ILE A 439 -15.12 -7.24 -10.00
N ILE A 440 -16.08 -6.97 -9.12
CA ILE A 440 -17.44 -7.51 -9.21
C ILE A 440 -18.39 -6.36 -9.54
N ILE A 441 -19.15 -6.47 -10.63
CA ILE A 441 -20.16 -5.46 -10.99
C ILE A 441 -21.54 -6.00 -10.62
N SER A 442 -22.26 -5.29 -9.76
CA SER A 442 -23.64 -5.59 -9.39
C SER A 442 -24.57 -4.47 -9.85
N LYS A 443 -25.72 -4.87 -10.38
CA LYS A 443 -26.76 -3.95 -10.84
C LYS A 443 -27.78 -3.63 -9.76
N ASP A 444 -28.05 -4.56 -8.85
CA ASP A 444 -29.07 -4.43 -7.81
C ASP A 444 -28.46 -4.27 -6.41
N GLY A 445 -27.13 -4.30 -6.31
CA GLY A 445 -26.39 -4.22 -5.05
C GLY A 445 -26.35 -5.53 -4.27
N ARG A 446 -26.94 -6.63 -4.79
CA ARG A 446 -26.84 -7.95 -4.18
C ARG A 446 -25.70 -8.73 -4.81
N VAL A 447 -24.87 -9.35 -3.98
CA VAL A 447 -23.71 -10.14 -4.43
C VAL A 447 -23.52 -11.35 -3.52
N ASP A 448 -23.37 -12.52 -4.13
CA ASP A 448 -22.97 -13.75 -3.44
C ASP A 448 -21.57 -14.18 -3.91
N ILE A 449 -20.59 -14.11 -3.01
CA ILE A 449 -19.22 -14.56 -3.27
C ILE A 449 -19.03 -15.96 -2.71
N LYS A 450 -18.76 -16.95 -3.56
CA LYS A 450 -18.57 -18.35 -3.18
C LYS A 450 -17.10 -18.73 -3.22
N LEU A 451 -16.61 -19.31 -2.13
CA LEU A 451 -15.24 -19.81 -1.97
C LEU A 451 -15.28 -21.27 -1.52
N GLY A 452 -14.51 -22.15 -2.17
CA GLY A 452 -14.26 -23.50 -1.67
C GLY A 452 -13.05 -23.52 -0.74
N ALA A 453 -13.12 -24.26 0.35
CA ALA A 453 -12.00 -24.49 1.25
C ALA A 453 -11.42 -25.90 1.04
N HIS A 454 -10.10 -26.01 1.03
CA HIS A 454 -9.37 -27.27 0.88
C HIS A 454 -8.72 -27.75 2.19
N LYS A 455 -8.83 -26.96 3.26
CA LYS A 455 -8.45 -27.28 4.64
C LYS A 455 -9.44 -26.60 5.60
N ASP A 456 -9.40 -26.98 6.87
CA ASP A 456 -10.23 -26.39 7.91
C ASP A 456 -9.72 -24.97 8.21
N VAL A 457 -10.44 -23.97 7.71
CA VAL A 457 -10.12 -22.54 7.86
C VAL A 457 -11.30 -21.80 8.44
N ARG A 458 -11.02 -20.67 9.08
CA ARG A 458 -12.05 -19.72 9.46
C ARG A 458 -11.94 -18.48 8.58
N LEU A 459 -13.09 -17.95 8.20
CA LEU A 459 -13.21 -16.79 7.34
C LEU A 459 -13.85 -15.64 8.11
N HIS A 460 -13.26 -14.46 8.01
CA HIS A 460 -13.76 -13.18 8.53
C HIS A 460 -13.94 -12.20 7.37
N GLN A 461 -14.78 -11.17 7.55
CA GLN A 461 -15.05 -10.16 6.52
C GLN A 461 -15.05 -8.72 7.05
N LEU A 462 -14.64 -7.81 6.18
CA LEU A 462 -14.76 -6.37 6.35
C LEU A 462 -15.24 -5.73 5.05
N LEU A 463 -16.43 -5.13 5.09
CA LEU A 463 -16.97 -4.31 4.02
C LEU A 463 -16.63 -2.84 4.28
N LYS A 464 -15.98 -2.18 3.32
CA LYS A 464 -15.64 -0.74 3.36
C LYS A 464 -16.24 0.03 2.21
N ASN A 465 -16.49 1.32 2.44
CA ASN A 465 -16.90 2.31 1.45
C ASN A 465 -16.23 3.66 1.81
N ALA A 466 -15.98 4.51 0.82
CA ALA A 466 -15.34 5.81 1.06
C ALA A 466 -16.23 6.81 1.84
N ILE A 467 -17.55 6.61 1.85
CA ILE A 467 -18.53 7.55 2.41
C ILE A 467 -19.25 6.93 3.62
N VAL A 468 -19.80 5.73 3.43
CA VAL A 468 -20.65 5.06 4.44
C VAL A 468 -19.80 4.51 5.58
N ASP A 469 -20.23 4.81 6.81
CA ASP A 469 -19.61 4.38 8.06
C ASP A 469 -19.47 2.85 8.20
N GLU A 470 -18.31 2.36 8.65
CA GLU A 470 -17.98 0.92 8.69
C GLU A 470 -18.86 0.12 9.67
N ALA A 471 -19.18 0.70 10.84
CA ALA A 471 -20.11 0.10 11.78
C ALA A 471 -21.50 -0.08 11.14
N THR A 472 -21.92 0.85 10.28
CA THR A 472 -23.16 0.75 9.49
C THR A 472 -23.05 -0.34 8.42
N LEU A 473 -21.94 -0.40 7.68
CA LEU A 473 -21.68 -1.42 6.66
C LEU A 473 -21.62 -2.85 7.20
N SER A 474 -21.25 -3.03 8.47
CA SER A 474 -21.22 -4.35 9.12
C SER A 474 -22.54 -5.12 9.04
N LYS A 475 -23.68 -4.42 8.89
CA LYS A 475 -25.03 -5.00 8.79
C LYS A 475 -25.38 -5.51 7.40
N TYR A 476 -24.54 -5.25 6.40
CA TYR A 476 -24.81 -5.50 4.99
C TYR A 476 -23.98 -6.64 4.39
N ALA A 477 -23.23 -7.35 5.24
CA ALA A 477 -22.40 -8.49 4.85
C ALA A 477 -22.55 -9.63 5.87
N VAL A 478 -22.87 -10.82 5.38
CA VAL A 478 -22.88 -12.04 6.23
C VAL A 478 -22.17 -13.20 5.55
N ILE A 479 -21.49 -14.03 6.33
CA ILE A 479 -20.80 -15.25 5.88
C ILE A 479 -21.61 -16.46 6.33
N ARG A 480 -21.83 -17.39 5.41
CA ARG A 480 -22.35 -18.73 5.68
C ARG A 480 -21.31 -19.76 5.26
N GLU A 481 -21.10 -20.76 6.10
CA GLU A 481 -20.26 -21.91 5.80
C GLU A 481 -21.12 -23.17 5.71
N GLU A 482 -20.99 -23.93 4.62
CA GLU A 482 -21.71 -25.18 4.42
C GLU A 482 -20.88 -26.16 3.60
N ASN A 483 -20.65 -27.37 4.14
CA ASN A 483 -19.93 -28.46 3.47
C ASN A 483 -18.53 -28.07 2.93
N GLY A 484 -17.77 -27.23 3.65
CA GLY A 484 -16.46 -26.75 3.22
C GLY A 484 -16.49 -25.67 2.13
N GLU A 485 -17.65 -25.04 1.92
CA GLU A 485 -17.79 -23.85 1.07
C GLU A 485 -18.29 -22.66 1.88
N PHE A 486 -17.64 -21.51 1.68
CA PHE A 486 -18.08 -20.23 2.22
C PHE A 486 -18.89 -19.47 1.18
N THR A 487 -20.02 -18.90 1.59
CA THR A 487 -20.76 -17.90 0.81
C THR A 487 -20.82 -16.60 1.60
N VAL A 488 -20.24 -15.54 1.03
CA VAL A 488 -20.34 -14.18 1.56
C VAL A 488 -21.49 -13.48 0.83
N HIS A 489 -22.56 -13.20 1.55
CA HIS A 489 -23.75 -12.53 1.05
C HIS A 489 -23.67 -11.04 1.32
N LEU A 490 -23.93 -10.23 0.29
CA LEU A 490 -23.89 -8.77 0.35
C LEU A 490 -25.20 -8.15 -0.10
N ARG A 491 -25.60 -7.08 0.59
CA ARG A 491 -26.77 -6.25 0.30
C ARG A 491 -26.36 -4.79 0.31
N LEU A 492 -25.69 -4.31 -0.74
CA LEU A 492 -25.08 -2.98 -0.71
C LEU A 492 -26.13 -1.87 -0.57
N PRO A 493 -25.94 -0.91 0.37
CA PRO A 493 -26.98 0.05 0.73
C PRO A 493 -27.24 1.11 -0.35
N GLN A 494 -26.23 1.41 -1.17
CA GLN A 494 -26.32 2.41 -2.25
C GLN A 494 -25.32 2.19 -3.37
N ASP A 495 -25.61 2.77 -4.54
CA ASP A 495 -24.69 2.78 -5.67
C ASP A 495 -23.34 3.41 -5.28
N GLY A 496 -22.27 2.91 -5.89
CA GLY A 496 -20.91 3.27 -5.54
C GLY A 496 -19.97 2.07 -5.51
N GLU A 497 -18.77 2.30 -4.99
CA GLU A 497 -17.70 1.31 -4.92
C GLU A 497 -17.47 0.85 -3.48
N TYR A 498 -17.29 -0.46 -3.29
CA TYR A 498 -17.07 -1.08 -1.99
C TYR A 498 -15.85 -2.01 -2.03
N ALA A 499 -15.11 -2.06 -0.93
CA ALA A 499 -14.09 -3.07 -0.73
C ALA A 499 -14.67 -4.20 0.12
N MET A 500 -14.68 -5.42 -0.39
CA MET A 500 -14.89 -6.61 0.42
C MET A 500 -13.54 -7.24 0.73
N LYS A 501 -13.10 -7.13 1.97
CA LYS A 501 -11.86 -7.75 2.46
C LYS A 501 -12.18 -9.02 3.23
N LEU A 502 -11.44 -10.07 2.94
CA LEU A 502 -11.57 -11.37 3.59
C LEU A 502 -10.27 -11.73 4.29
N TYR A 503 -10.42 -12.26 5.50
CA TYR A 503 -9.31 -12.65 6.35
C TYR A 503 -9.48 -14.11 6.75
N ALA A 504 -8.38 -14.85 6.86
CA ALA A 504 -8.42 -16.24 7.26
C ALA A 504 -7.23 -16.66 8.14
N ASN A 505 -7.51 -17.64 8.99
CA ASN A 505 -6.57 -18.37 9.85
C ASN A 505 -6.98 -19.86 9.86
N ASP A 506 -6.06 -20.71 10.32
CA ASP A 506 -6.34 -22.14 10.46
C ASP A 506 -7.30 -22.39 11.64
N GLU A 507 -8.19 -23.38 11.52
CA GLU A 507 -9.15 -23.64 12.59
C GLU A 507 -8.44 -24.01 13.91
N GLY A 508 -8.70 -23.23 14.97
CA GLY A 508 -8.13 -23.45 16.30
C GLY A 508 -6.88 -22.63 16.60
N GLU A 509 -6.39 -21.86 15.63
CA GLU A 509 -5.40 -20.81 15.87
C GLU A 509 -6.04 -19.61 16.60
N ASP A 510 -5.32 -19.06 17.57
CA ASP A 510 -5.72 -17.87 18.32
C ASP A 510 -4.97 -16.65 17.77
N GLY A 511 -5.60 -15.47 17.83
CA GLY A 511 -5.02 -14.21 17.36
C GLY A 511 -5.45 -13.82 15.95
N ASP A 512 -4.68 -12.93 15.33
CA ASP A 512 -5.06 -12.24 14.09
C ASP A 512 -5.08 -13.17 12.87
N ALA A 513 -6.15 -13.04 12.09
CA ALA A 513 -6.30 -13.63 10.78
C ALA A 513 -5.63 -12.74 9.72
N SER A 514 -4.89 -13.35 8.80
CA SER A 514 -4.23 -12.62 7.71
C SER A 514 -5.25 -12.17 6.67
N ASN A 515 -5.07 -10.99 6.06
CA ASN A 515 -5.83 -10.62 4.86
C ASN A 515 -5.43 -11.54 3.71
N VAL A 516 -6.41 -12.17 3.06
CA VAL A 516 -6.14 -13.23 2.06
C VAL A 516 -6.79 -12.97 0.72
N LEU A 517 -7.83 -12.12 0.66
CA LEU A 517 -8.58 -11.86 -0.56
C LEU A 517 -9.35 -10.55 -0.45
N ASN A 518 -9.28 -9.71 -1.48
CA ASN A 518 -10.02 -8.45 -1.56
C ASN A 518 -10.76 -8.33 -2.89
N TYR A 519 -12.01 -7.86 -2.89
CA TYR A 519 -12.76 -7.55 -4.11
C TYR A 519 -13.22 -6.09 -4.12
N LEU A 520 -13.08 -5.45 -5.29
CA LEU A 520 -13.68 -4.15 -5.57
C LEU A 520 -15.07 -4.38 -6.17
N ILE A 521 -16.11 -4.03 -5.43
CA ILE A 521 -17.49 -4.25 -5.85
C ILE A 521 -18.08 -2.92 -6.32
N LYS A 522 -18.54 -2.88 -7.57
CA LYS A 522 -19.18 -1.71 -8.18
C LYS A 522 -20.69 -1.94 -8.25
N TYR A 523 -21.45 -1.17 -7.48
CA TYR A 523 -22.90 -1.12 -7.56
C TYR A 523 -23.31 0.06 -8.45
N ILE A 524 -23.85 -0.22 -9.63
CA ILE A 524 -23.96 0.78 -10.73
C ILE A 524 -25.36 1.33 -11.00
N GLU A 525 -26.45 0.65 -10.62
CA GLU A 525 -27.82 1.17 -10.83
C GLU A 525 -28.38 1.73 -9.53
N LYS A 526 -29.11 2.85 -9.59
CA LYS A 526 -29.65 3.48 -8.39
C LYS A 526 -30.71 2.58 -7.74
N GLY A 527 -30.46 2.19 -6.50
CA GLY A 527 -31.41 1.44 -5.67
C GLY A 527 -30.95 1.40 -4.21
N THR A 528 -31.69 0.66 -3.39
CA THR A 528 -31.45 0.51 -1.96
C THR A 528 -31.68 -0.94 -1.57
N ASN A 529 -30.76 -1.52 -0.83
CA ASN A 529 -30.98 -2.80 -0.16
C ASN A 529 -31.15 -2.58 1.34
N GLU A 530 -32.02 -3.39 1.94
CA GLU A 530 -32.14 -3.47 3.39
C GLU A 530 -30.97 -4.30 3.97
N PRO A 531 -30.49 -3.95 5.17
CA PRO A 531 -29.49 -4.77 5.86
C PRO A 531 -30.03 -6.15 6.21
N PHE A 532 -29.14 -7.07 6.59
CA PHE A 532 -29.55 -8.33 7.20
C PHE A 532 -30.10 -8.06 8.62
N PRO A 533 -30.99 -8.90 9.17
CA PRO A 533 -31.24 -8.93 10.61
C PRO A 533 -29.90 -8.99 11.38
N ASN A 534 -29.84 -8.44 12.59
CA ASN A 534 -28.58 -8.30 13.31
C ASN A 534 -27.88 -9.65 13.47
N ILE A 535 -26.71 -9.83 12.85
CA ILE A 535 -25.81 -10.96 13.08
C ILE A 535 -24.55 -10.35 13.67
N THR A 536 -24.29 -10.59 14.95
CA THR A 536 -23.35 -9.79 15.77
C THR A 536 -22.00 -9.56 15.07
N ASP A 537 -21.36 -10.62 14.58
CA ASP A 537 -20.06 -10.61 13.91
C ASP A 537 -20.15 -10.82 12.39
N GLY A 538 -21.36 -10.79 11.83
CA GLY A 538 -21.61 -11.10 10.42
C GLY A 538 -21.34 -12.55 10.02
N LYS A 539 -21.19 -13.50 10.94
CA LYS A 539 -21.04 -14.94 10.61
C LYS A 539 -22.28 -15.72 11.03
N ILE A 540 -22.74 -16.64 10.21
CA ILE A 540 -23.85 -17.55 10.53
C ILE A 540 -23.27 -18.86 11.06
N GLY A 541 -23.91 -19.45 12.08
CA GLY A 541 -23.49 -20.70 12.70
C GLY A 541 -22.56 -20.50 13.90
N LYS A 542 -21.73 -21.52 14.16
CA LYS A 542 -20.85 -21.65 15.33
C LYS A 542 -19.70 -20.64 15.31
N LYS A 543 -19.34 -20.11 16.50
CA LYS A 543 -18.16 -19.26 16.72
C LYS A 543 -16.99 -20.04 17.30
N SER A 544 -15.77 -19.54 17.10
CA SER A 544 -14.53 -20.09 17.65
C SER A 544 -14.55 -20.16 19.17
N ILE A 545 -15.05 -19.11 19.82
CA ILE A 545 -15.14 -19.00 21.28
C ILE A 545 -16.11 -20.01 21.92
N ALA A 546 -17.03 -20.61 21.15
CA ALA A 546 -18.01 -21.54 21.66
C ALA A 546 -17.37 -22.78 22.29
N ASP A 547 -16.32 -23.34 21.67
CA ASP A 547 -15.62 -24.52 22.21
C ASP A 547 -14.88 -24.19 23.50
N LYS A 548 -14.23 -23.01 23.55
CA LYS A 548 -13.50 -22.51 24.73
C LYS A 548 -14.43 -22.34 25.93
N LEU A 549 -15.66 -21.89 25.71
CA LEU A 549 -16.69 -21.74 26.74
C LEU A 549 -17.50 -23.03 26.97
N GLY A 550 -17.23 -24.10 26.23
CA GLY A 550 -17.90 -25.40 26.37
C GLY A 550 -19.39 -25.36 25.98
N VAL A 551 -19.72 -24.60 24.93
CA VAL A 551 -21.07 -24.48 24.36
C VAL A 551 -21.15 -25.19 23.03
N LYS A 552 -22.15 -26.05 22.86
CA LYS A 552 -22.38 -26.83 21.63
C LYS A 552 -23.84 -26.71 21.17
N ALA A 553 -24.04 -26.28 19.94
CA ALA A 553 -25.34 -26.36 19.27
C ALA A 553 -25.71 -27.82 19.01
N ILE A 554 -26.94 -28.21 19.37
CA ILE A 554 -27.49 -29.56 19.14
C ILE A 554 -28.35 -29.57 17.88
N SER A 555 -29.23 -28.59 17.73
CA SER A 555 -30.09 -28.42 16.56
C SER A 555 -29.50 -27.40 15.60
N ASN A 556 -29.66 -27.61 14.29
CA ASN A 556 -29.31 -26.64 13.25
C ASN A 556 -27.89 -26.04 13.38
N PRO A 557 -26.83 -26.86 13.54
CA PRO A 557 -25.48 -26.34 13.81
C PRO A 557 -24.89 -25.45 12.71
N GLY A 558 -25.46 -25.46 11.50
CA GLY A 558 -25.11 -24.56 10.39
C GLY A 558 -25.78 -23.17 10.47
N GLY A 559 -26.58 -22.88 11.49
CA GLY A 559 -27.16 -21.56 11.72
C GLY A 559 -28.32 -21.18 10.79
N SER A 560 -28.83 -22.08 9.96
CA SER A 560 -30.00 -21.80 9.10
C SER A 560 -31.25 -22.52 9.60
N VAL A 561 -32.36 -21.79 9.70
CA VAL A 561 -33.68 -22.30 10.10
C VAL A 561 -34.72 -21.73 9.15
N ILE A 562 -35.64 -22.59 8.69
CA ILE A 562 -36.79 -22.17 7.88
C ILE A 562 -38.04 -22.71 8.58
N THR A 563 -39.03 -21.86 8.84
CA THR A 563 -40.30 -22.25 9.46
C THR A 563 -41.50 -21.83 8.63
N LYS A 564 -42.49 -22.74 8.53
CA LYS A 564 -43.72 -22.55 7.75
C LYS A 564 -44.92 -22.11 8.58
N ASP A 565 -44.80 -22.13 9.90
CA ASP A 565 -45.87 -21.77 10.84
C ASP A 565 -45.43 -20.69 11.82
N GLY A 566 -44.33 -20.00 11.52
CA GLY A 566 -43.73 -18.96 12.35
C GLY A 566 -43.09 -19.45 13.65
N LYS A 567 -43.05 -20.76 13.92
CA LYS A 567 -42.52 -21.32 15.16
C LYS A 567 -41.24 -22.09 14.91
N ALA A 568 -40.26 -21.89 15.78
CA ALA A 568 -38.98 -22.60 15.73
C ALA A 568 -38.44 -22.82 17.13
N SER A 569 -37.63 -23.87 17.31
CA SER A 569 -36.95 -24.15 18.57
C SER A 569 -35.53 -24.59 18.28
N VAL A 570 -34.56 -24.01 18.98
CA VAL A 570 -33.16 -24.42 18.90
C VAL A 570 -32.61 -24.81 20.27
N THR A 571 -31.73 -25.81 20.30
CA THR A 571 -31.22 -26.43 21.52
C THR A 571 -29.69 -26.39 21.57
N PHE A 572 -29.17 -26.11 22.76
CA PHE A 572 -27.73 -26.04 23.06
C PHE A 572 -27.39 -26.85 24.30
N LYS A 573 -26.15 -27.33 24.37
CA LYS A 573 -25.53 -27.84 25.59
C LYS A 573 -24.45 -26.88 26.04
N ALA A 574 -24.47 -26.48 27.31
CA ALA A 574 -23.45 -25.63 27.92
C ALA A 574 -22.95 -26.24 29.24
N ARG A 575 -21.77 -25.81 29.69
CA ARG A 575 -21.25 -26.14 31.03
C ARG A 575 -22.14 -25.51 32.12
N ASN A 576 -22.12 -26.07 33.34
CA ASN A 576 -23.00 -25.63 34.43
C ASN A 576 -22.67 -24.23 35.00
N ASP A 577 -21.45 -23.76 34.80
CA ASP A 577 -20.92 -22.45 35.17
C ASP A 577 -21.16 -21.39 34.09
N VAL A 578 -21.71 -21.77 32.94
CA VAL A 578 -22.04 -20.89 31.81
C VAL A 578 -23.54 -20.66 31.73
N GLU A 579 -23.92 -19.39 31.64
CA GLU A 579 -25.28 -18.94 31.34
C GLU A 579 -25.36 -18.59 29.85
N LEU A 580 -26.44 -19.01 29.18
CA LEU A 580 -26.73 -18.58 27.81
C LEU A 580 -27.81 -17.50 27.83
N VAL A 581 -27.58 -16.43 27.08
CA VAL A 581 -28.53 -15.35 26.82
C VAL A 581 -28.71 -15.20 25.31
N CYS A 582 -29.78 -14.56 24.86
CA CYS A 582 -30.04 -14.44 23.43
C CYS A 582 -30.59 -13.08 23.02
N GLU A 583 -30.32 -12.69 21.78
CA GLU A 583 -30.99 -11.60 21.08
C GLU A 583 -31.76 -12.19 19.90
N ILE A 584 -33.03 -11.81 19.73
CA ILE A 584 -33.80 -12.05 18.52
C ILE A 584 -34.06 -10.71 17.84
N HIS A 585 -33.89 -10.63 16.51
CA HIS A 585 -33.99 -9.38 15.77
C HIS A 585 -34.64 -9.57 14.40
N SER A 586 -35.37 -8.55 13.92
CA SER A 586 -35.83 -8.44 12.53
C SER A 586 -35.69 -6.99 12.06
N GLN A 587 -35.49 -6.79 10.75
CA GLN A 587 -35.49 -5.44 10.17
C GLN A 587 -36.90 -4.83 10.09
N ASP A 588 -37.94 -5.68 10.03
CA ASP A 588 -39.34 -5.21 10.02
C ASP A 588 -39.75 -4.72 11.43
N PRO A 589 -40.10 -3.42 11.60
CA PRO A 589 -40.57 -2.88 12.87
C PRO A 589 -41.85 -3.55 13.40
N ASN A 590 -42.73 -4.04 12.54
CA ASN A 590 -43.92 -4.76 12.98
C ASN A 590 -43.54 -6.16 13.50
N ALA A 591 -42.60 -6.83 12.83
CA ALA A 591 -42.07 -8.11 13.29
C ALA A 591 -41.45 -8.01 14.69
N ARG A 592 -40.66 -6.94 14.95
CA ARG A 592 -40.02 -6.74 16.25
C ARG A 592 -41.00 -6.62 17.42
N LYS A 593 -42.15 -5.98 17.20
CA LYS A 593 -43.20 -5.85 18.22
C LYS A 593 -43.87 -7.16 18.62
N HIS A 594 -43.88 -8.15 17.72
CA HIS A 594 -44.65 -9.39 17.91
C HIS A 594 -43.77 -10.63 18.08
N MET A 595 -42.48 -10.57 17.74
CA MET A 595 -41.57 -11.69 17.91
C MET A 595 -41.29 -11.96 19.38
N ILE A 596 -41.25 -13.24 19.75
CA ILE A 596 -40.98 -13.67 21.13
C ILE A 596 -39.95 -14.78 21.10
N VAL A 597 -38.98 -14.74 22.03
CA VAL A 597 -38.09 -15.85 22.34
C VAL A 597 -38.21 -16.21 23.82
N LYS A 598 -38.26 -17.51 24.13
CA LYS A 598 -38.35 -18.05 25.48
C LYS A 598 -37.17 -18.99 25.76
N PRO A 599 -36.10 -18.49 26.39
CA PRO A 599 -35.01 -19.33 26.86
C PRO A 599 -35.47 -20.23 28.02
N THR A 600 -35.13 -21.51 27.98
CA THR A 600 -35.33 -22.46 29.09
C THR A 600 -34.09 -23.31 29.28
N ASN A 601 -33.70 -23.59 30.53
CA ASN A 601 -32.56 -24.43 30.86
C ASN A 601 -32.99 -25.62 31.72
N LYS A 602 -32.67 -26.84 31.27
CA LYS A 602 -32.84 -28.08 32.03
C LYS A 602 -31.50 -28.81 32.09
N ASN A 603 -30.86 -28.79 33.25
CA ASN A 603 -29.59 -29.49 33.52
C ASN A 603 -28.48 -29.20 32.48
N GLY A 604 -28.27 -27.94 32.11
CA GLY A 604 -27.24 -27.52 31.15
C GLY A 604 -27.65 -27.68 29.68
N THR A 605 -28.87 -28.17 29.42
CA THR A 605 -29.48 -28.16 28.10
C THR A 605 -30.40 -26.95 27.99
N TRP A 606 -30.04 -26.03 27.11
CA TRP A 606 -30.77 -24.79 26.85
C TRP A 606 -31.64 -24.96 25.62
N THR A 607 -32.88 -24.50 25.68
CA THR A 607 -33.83 -24.48 24.56
C THR A 607 -34.36 -23.06 24.39
N PHE A 608 -34.36 -22.57 23.16
CA PHE A 608 -34.86 -21.24 22.80
C PHE A 608 -36.05 -21.42 21.88
N ASP A 609 -37.25 -21.32 22.45
CA ASP A 609 -38.51 -21.41 21.70
C ASP A 609 -38.87 -20.03 21.15
N MET A 610 -39.05 -19.94 19.83
CA MET A 610 -39.31 -18.70 19.10
C MET A 610 -40.70 -18.72 18.48
N ASP A 611 -41.38 -17.57 18.55
CA ASP A 611 -42.66 -17.29 17.92
C ASP A 611 -42.48 -16.03 17.05
N MET A 612 -42.55 -16.20 15.73
CA MET A 612 -42.28 -15.17 14.71
C MET A 612 -43.50 -15.09 13.78
N PRO A 613 -44.59 -14.43 14.22
CA PRO A 613 -45.87 -14.47 13.54
C PRO A 613 -45.91 -13.70 12.23
N ILE A 614 -44.95 -12.81 11.97
CA ILE A 614 -44.89 -12.02 10.74
C ILE A 614 -43.95 -12.71 9.75
N GLU A 615 -44.33 -12.70 8.47
CA GLU A 615 -43.50 -13.24 7.41
C GLU A 615 -42.25 -12.38 7.23
N GLY A 616 -41.07 -13.00 7.16
CA GLY A 616 -39.83 -12.28 6.93
C GLY A 616 -38.58 -12.98 7.44
N GLU A 617 -37.48 -12.22 7.45
CA GLU A 617 -36.18 -12.66 7.94
C GLU A 617 -35.97 -12.22 9.40
N TYR A 618 -35.42 -13.13 10.19
CA TYR A 618 -35.09 -12.94 11.59
C TYR A 618 -33.67 -13.43 11.86
N SER A 619 -33.05 -12.90 12.89
CA SER A 619 -31.83 -13.49 13.47
C SER A 619 -32.04 -13.90 14.91
N LEU A 620 -31.31 -14.93 15.32
CA LEU A 620 -31.15 -15.31 16.73
C LEU A 620 -29.65 -15.40 17.04
N ASN A 621 -29.16 -14.50 17.88
CA ASN A 621 -27.80 -14.55 18.39
C ASN A 621 -27.81 -15.17 19.78
N ILE A 622 -26.98 -16.20 19.99
CA ILE A 622 -26.78 -16.85 21.28
C ILE A 622 -25.44 -16.41 21.83
N PHE A 623 -25.46 -15.92 23.07
CA PHE A 623 -24.27 -15.49 23.78
C PHE A 623 -24.06 -16.33 25.03
N ALA A 624 -22.80 -16.54 25.38
CA ALA A 624 -22.39 -17.18 26.61
C ALA A 624 -21.85 -16.14 27.59
N ARG A 625 -22.15 -16.34 28.87
CA ARG A 625 -21.60 -15.56 29.97
C ARG A 625 -21.18 -16.48 31.11
N GLU A 626 -19.97 -16.27 31.64
CA GLU A 626 -19.52 -16.96 32.84
C GLU A 626 -20.17 -16.36 34.09
N LYS A 627 -20.61 -17.21 35.02
CA LYS A 627 -21.19 -16.77 36.30
C LYS A 627 -20.17 -15.99 37.11
N GLY A 628 -20.31 -14.66 37.16
CA GLY A 628 -19.41 -13.76 37.89
C GLY A 628 -18.88 -12.60 37.05
N ASN A 629 -18.99 -12.66 35.71
CA ASN A 629 -18.74 -11.50 34.85
C ASN A 629 -20.07 -10.76 34.63
N PRO A 630 -20.27 -9.55 35.20
CA PRO A 630 -21.51 -8.80 35.01
C PRO A 630 -21.54 -8.01 33.71
N SER A 631 -20.39 -7.75 33.09
CA SER A 631 -20.24 -6.72 32.05
C SER A 631 -20.15 -7.28 30.64
N SER A 632 -19.64 -8.51 30.46
CA SER A 632 -19.34 -9.07 29.13
C SER A 632 -20.23 -10.25 28.78
N VAL A 633 -20.55 -10.38 27.50
CA VAL A 633 -21.17 -11.56 26.87
C VAL A 633 -20.39 -11.90 25.61
N TYR A 634 -20.30 -13.19 25.28
CA TYR A 634 -19.54 -13.66 24.12
C TYR A 634 -20.47 -14.34 23.12
N ASN A 635 -20.53 -13.86 21.88
CA ASN A 635 -21.34 -14.51 20.85
C ASN A 635 -20.77 -15.91 20.55
N VAL A 636 -21.59 -16.96 20.70
CA VAL A 636 -21.18 -18.36 20.52
C VAL A 636 -21.88 -19.03 19.34
N HIS A 637 -23.01 -18.49 18.90
CA HIS A 637 -23.72 -18.97 17.72
C HIS A 637 -24.69 -17.91 17.19
N SER A 638 -24.86 -17.85 15.87
CA SER A 638 -25.85 -16.99 15.24
C SER A 638 -26.70 -17.78 14.26
N TYR A 639 -28.00 -17.52 14.25
CA TYR A 639 -28.93 -18.08 13.26
C TYR A 639 -29.47 -16.98 12.35
N LEU A 640 -29.63 -17.32 11.07
CA LEU A 640 -30.51 -16.63 10.15
C LEU A 640 -31.75 -17.50 9.93
N ILE A 641 -32.92 -16.91 10.14
CA ILE A 641 -34.20 -17.60 10.20
C ILE A 641 -35.15 -16.99 9.17
N GLU A 642 -35.71 -17.83 8.30
CA GLU A 642 -36.79 -17.45 7.38
C GLU A 642 -38.12 -17.97 7.95
N SER A 643 -39.10 -17.09 8.09
CA SER A 643 -40.42 -17.40 8.65
C SER A 643 -41.53 -17.04 7.66
N ASP A 644 -42.43 -17.97 7.37
CA ASP A 644 -43.68 -17.70 6.63
C ASP A 644 -44.77 -17.09 7.55
N GLY A 645 -44.50 -16.94 8.85
CA GLY A 645 -45.42 -16.35 9.83
C GLY A 645 -46.65 -17.21 10.16
N HIS A 646 -47.56 -16.63 10.94
CA HIS A 646 -48.90 -17.16 11.23
C HIS A 646 -49.85 -16.05 11.70
N ALA A 647 -51.16 -16.32 11.74
CA ALA A 647 -52.15 -15.35 12.20
C ALA A 647 -51.87 -14.87 13.64
N ILE A 648 -51.91 -13.55 13.85
CA ILE A 648 -51.74 -12.90 15.16
C ILE A 648 -53.08 -12.95 15.90
N ASP A 649 -53.06 -13.39 17.14
CA ASP A 649 -54.22 -13.38 18.05
C ASP A 649 -54.43 -11.93 18.56
N GLU A 650 -55.32 -11.16 17.91
CA GLU A 650 -55.53 -9.73 18.16
C GLU A 650 -55.88 -9.41 19.64
N GLU A 651 -56.55 -10.33 20.35
CA GLU A 651 -56.87 -10.17 21.79
C GLU A 651 -55.62 -10.19 22.69
N LYS A 652 -54.52 -10.81 22.26
CA LYS A 652 -53.21 -10.77 22.96
C LYS A 652 -52.31 -9.63 22.49
N ALA A 653 -52.48 -9.18 21.24
CA ALA A 653 -51.70 -8.07 20.68
C ALA A 653 -52.03 -6.73 21.34
N ASP A 654 -53.30 -6.51 21.73
CA ASP A 654 -53.74 -5.29 22.42
C ASP A 654 -53.18 -5.14 23.85
N LEU A 655 -52.65 -6.21 24.46
CA LEU A 655 -51.97 -6.16 25.76
C LEU A 655 -50.49 -5.72 25.65
N ILE A 656 -49.94 -5.57 24.45
CA ILE A 656 -48.52 -5.22 24.17
C ILE A 656 -48.39 -3.74 23.74
N LYS A 657 -49.43 -2.91 23.89
CA LYS A 657 -49.32 -1.45 23.73
C LYS A 657 -48.64 -0.82 24.96
N ASP A 658 -47.32 -0.94 25.04
CA ASP A 658 -46.52 0.07 25.73
C ASP A 658 -46.08 1.12 24.70
N ASP A 659 -46.33 2.39 25.04
CA ASP A 659 -46.12 3.61 24.27
C ASP A 659 -44.62 3.97 24.10
N HIS A 660 -43.74 2.97 24.15
CA HIS A 660 -42.31 3.15 24.01
C HIS A 660 -41.94 2.96 22.53
N SER A 661 -41.57 4.06 21.88
CA SER A 661 -40.83 4.00 20.62
C SER A 661 -39.61 3.10 20.81
N GLU A 662 -39.53 1.99 20.08
CA GLU A 662 -38.36 1.10 20.12
C GLU A 662 -37.08 1.93 19.95
N PRO A 663 -36.05 1.68 20.78
CA PRO A 663 -34.82 2.46 20.71
C PRO A 663 -34.15 2.26 19.35
N THR A 664 -33.74 3.37 18.73
CA THR A 664 -32.92 3.32 17.52
C THR A 664 -31.52 2.88 17.91
N VAL A 665 -31.05 1.77 17.34
CA VAL A 665 -29.71 1.24 17.59
C VAL A 665 -28.66 2.24 17.12
N ILE A 666 -27.87 2.79 18.05
CA ILE A 666 -26.76 3.69 17.72
C ILE A 666 -25.71 2.89 16.95
N THR A 667 -25.13 3.47 15.89
CA THR A 667 -24.11 2.79 15.08
C THR A 667 -23.01 3.76 14.68
N GLU A 668 -21.81 3.57 15.19
CA GLU A 668 -20.74 4.58 15.10
C GLU A 668 -19.35 3.95 14.94
N THR A 669 -18.53 4.51 14.06
CA THR A 669 -17.10 4.17 13.94
C THR A 669 -16.24 5.24 14.61
N VAL A 670 -15.19 4.81 15.31
CA VAL A 670 -14.17 5.69 15.91
C VAL A 670 -12.77 5.20 15.58
N GLU A 671 -11.89 6.15 15.29
CA GLU A 671 -10.47 5.92 15.04
C GLU A 671 -9.67 6.35 16.28
N THR A 672 -8.73 5.52 16.74
CA THR A 672 -7.93 5.81 17.94
C THR A 672 -6.52 5.21 17.85
N SER A 673 -5.54 5.83 18.52
CA SER A 673 -4.22 5.22 18.76
C SER A 673 -4.08 4.67 20.17
N GLU A 674 -4.99 5.08 21.06
CA GLU A 674 -4.90 4.79 22.48
C GLU A 674 -5.13 3.28 22.74
N PRO A 675 -4.37 2.66 23.65
CA PRO A 675 -4.53 1.25 24.03
C PRO A 675 -5.78 0.98 24.89
N GLU A 676 -6.49 2.03 25.31
CA GLU A 676 -7.72 1.93 26.08
C GLU A 676 -8.71 3.01 25.63
N ILE A 677 -9.99 2.66 25.53
CA ILE A 677 -11.06 3.59 25.14
C ILE A 677 -12.23 3.53 26.13
N LEU A 678 -12.89 4.68 26.34
CA LEU A 678 -14.12 4.78 27.10
C LEU A 678 -15.29 4.85 26.13
N ILE A 679 -16.21 3.89 26.22
CA ILE A 679 -17.37 3.79 25.32
C ILE A 679 -18.64 4.00 26.14
N PRO A 680 -19.47 5.01 25.83
CA PRO A 680 -20.69 5.26 26.58
C PRO A 680 -21.77 4.22 26.27
N ALA A 681 -22.43 3.73 27.32
CA ALA A 681 -23.67 2.99 27.19
C ALA A 681 -24.84 3.97 26.98
N PRO A 682 -25.84 3.62 26.13
CA PRO A 682 -27.03 4.45 25.98
C PRO A 682 -27.72 4.72 27.32
N THR A 683 -28.16 5.98 27.52
CA THR A 683 -28.80 6.43 28.76
C THR A 683 -30.20 5.83 28.93
N GLY A 684 -30.66 5.65 30.17
CA GLY A 684 -32.00 5.15 30.47
C GLY A 684 -32.10 3.63 30.64
N TYR A 685 -30.97 2.92 30.57
CA TYR A 685 -30.89 1.47 30.70
C TYR A 685 -30.07 1.05 31.92
N ASP A 686 -30.60 0.08 32.68
CA ASP A 686 -30.01 -0.31 33.95
C ASP A 686 -29.02 -1.47 33.85
N ASN A 687 -29.44 -2.55 33.21
CA ASN A 687 -28.70 -3.80 33.13
C ASN A 687 -27.96 -3.94 31.79
N VAL A 688 -26.97 -3.08 31.55
CA VAL A 688 -26.20 -3.07 30.31
C VAL A 688 -25.06 -4.09 30.33
N VAL A 689 -24.88 -4.79 29.20
CA VAL A 689 -23.78 -5.73 28.94
C VAL A 689 -23.20 -5.47 27.56
N ALA A 690 -21.97 -5.92 27.33
CA ALA A 690 -21.28 -5.72 26.07
C ALA A 690 -20.77 -7.02 25.45
N CYS A 691 -20.90 -7.14 24.14
CA CYS A 691 -20.19 -8.12 23.32
C CYS A 691 -19.03 -7.40 22.61
N PHE A 692 -17.80 -7.65 23.06
CA PHE A 692 -16.59 -7.04 22.52
C PHE A 692 -15.70 -8.10 21.89
N HIS A 693 -15.23 -7.85 20.67
CA HIS A 693 -14.34 -8.76 19.94
C HIS A 693 -13.51 -8.01 18.89
N ARG A 694 -12.35 -8.55 18.53
CA ARG A 694 -11.65 -8.18 17.30
C ARG A 694 -12.39 -8.73 16.08
N ARG A 695 -12.48 -7.94 15.01
CA ARG A 695 -13.21 -8.32 13.79
C ARG A 695 -12.49 -9.40 12.98
N HIS A 696 -11.16 -9.45 13.07
CA HIS A 696 -10.31 -10.31 12.25
C HIS A 696 -9.39 -11.16 13.12
N ALA A 697 -9.86 -11.61 14.28
CA ALA A 697 -9.09 -12.46 15.16
C ALA A 697 -9.98 -13.45 15.92
N ASP A 698 -9.39 -14.55 16.38
CA ASP A 698 -10.05 -15.57 17.19
C ASP A 698 -9.53 -15.54 18.64
N ASP A 699 -9.84 -14.46 19.33
CA ASP A 699 -9.38 -14.26 20.70
C ASP A 699 -9.98 -15.27 21.68
N SER A 700 -9.19 -15.60 22.69
CA SER A 700 -9.71 -16.28 23.88
C SER A 700 -10.56 -15.30 24.71
N PRO A 701 -11.59 -15.78 25.42
CA PRO A 701 -12.38 -14.92 26.29
C PRO A 701 -11.49 -14.23 27.32
N ASP A 702 -11.52 -12.89 27.35
CA ASP A 702 -10.88 -12.09 28.39
C ASP A 702 -11.95 -11.34 29.20
N ASN A 703 -12.00 -11.64 30.51
CA ASN A 703 -12.92 -11.01 31.45
C ASN A 703 -12.44 -9.61 31.90
N ASP A 704 -11.17 -9.27 31.68
CA ASP A 704 -10.57 -7.98 32.03
C ASP A 704 -10.54 -6.98 30.87
N ALA A 705 -10.89 -7.41 29.66
CA ALA A 705 -10.92 -6.58 28.45
C ALA A 705 -11.94 -5.45 28.53
N VAL A 706 -13.10 -5.69 29.18
CA VAL A 706 -14.20 -4.73 29.28
C VAL A 706 -14.65 -4.57 30.73
N LYS A 707 -14.61 -3.33 31.24
CA LYS A 707 -15.07 -2.99 32.60
C LYS A 707 -16.12 -1.88 32.55
N LEU A 708 -17.29 -2.17 33.10
CA LEU A 708 -18.33 -1.17 33.30
C LEU A 708 -17.97 -0.28 34.49
N MET A 709 -18.03 1.02 34.29
CA MET A 709 -17.82 2.05 35.31
C MET A 709 -18.87 3.16 35.18
N GLU A 710 -19.04 3.93 36.25
CA GLU A 710 -19.96 5.06 36.28
C GLU A 710 -19.16 6.34 36.57
N GLN A 711 -19.31 7.33 35.70
CA GLN A 711 -18.64 8.62 35.82
C GLN A 711 -19.60 9.73 35.40
N ASP A 712 -19.75 10.76 36.23
CA ASP A 712 -20.62 11.92 35.97
C ASP A 712 -22.09 11.54 35.61
N GLY A 713 -22.58 10.41 36.16
CA GLY A 713 -23.92 9.88 35.89
C GLY A 713 -24.05 9.11 34.56
N LEU A 714 -22.96 8.93 33.83
CA LEU A 714 -22.89 8.12 32.61
C LEU A 714 -22.28 6.75 32.90
N LYS A 715 -22.88 5.71 32.34
CA LYS A 715 -22.32 4.35 32.32
C LYS A 715 -21.35 4.26 31.16
N LEU A 716 -20.08 4.00 31.46
CA LEU A 716 -19.00 3.90 30.48
C LEU A 716 -18.38 2.51 30.56
N PHE A 717 -18.06 1.94 29.42
CA PHE A 717 -17.23 0.75 29.32
C PHE A 717 -15.79 1.16 29.04
N LEU A 718 -14.91 0.93 30.02
CA LEU A 718 -13.47 0.98 29.81
C LEU A 718 -13.04 -0.30 29.09
N THR A 719 -12.55 -0.14 27.87
CA THR A 719 -12.21 -1.24 26.97
C THR A 719 -10.74 -1.20 26.63
N LYS A 720 -10.05 -2.32 26.83
CA LYS A 720 -8.65 -2.49 26.45
C LYS A 720 -8.55 -2.93 24.99
N LEU A 721 -7.64 -2.29 24.27
CA LEU A 721 -7.31 -2.56 22.88
C LEU A 721 -5.83 -2.97 22.88
N GLU A 722 -5.54 -4.27 23.06
CA GLU A 722 -4.16 -4.75 23.26
C GLU A 722 -3.33 -4.60 21.98
N ASP A 723 -3.91 -4.99 20.83
CA ASP A 723 -3.26 -4.98 19.51
C ASP A 723 -3.83 -3.87 18.60
N PHE A 724 -3.10 -3.50 17.55
CA PHE A 724 -3.63 -2.65 16.48
C PHE A 724 -4.60 -3.48 15.62
N GLY A 725 -5.64 -2.84 15.09
CA GLY A 725 -6.66 -3.51 14.27
C GLY A 725 -8.07 -3.02 14.54
N GLU A 726 -9.03 -3.71 13.93
CA GLU A 726 -10.45 -3.38 13.97
C GLU A 726 -11.18 -4.21 15.03
N TYR A 727 -11.88 -3.51 15.92
CA TYR A 727 -12.68 -4.10 16.99
C TYR A 727 -14.16 -3.74 16.81
N MET A 728 -15.03 -4.57 17.38
CA MET A 728 -16.47 -4.34 17.40
C MET A 728 -17.03 -4.54 18.81
N MET A 729 -17.86 -3.60 19.23
CA MET A 729 -18.56 -3.62 20.50
C MET A 729 -20.06 -3.42 20.29
N ASP A 730 -20.86 -4.44 20.60
CA ASP A 730 -22.31 -4.33 20.68
C ASP A 730 -22.73 -4.20 22.16
N ILE A 731 -23.57 -3.23 22.46
CA ILE A 731 -24.12 -2.98 23.81
C ILE A 731 -25.59 -3.41 23.83
N TYR A 732 -25.94 -4.19 24.85
CA TYR A 732 -27.28 -4.70 25.05
C TYR A 732 -27.80 -4.35 26.44
N GLU A 733 -29.11 -4.15 26.56
CA GLU A 733 -29.80 -4.30 27.85
C GLU A 733 -30.21 -5.77 28.03
N ARG A 734 -30.00 -6.31 29.23
CA ARG A 734 -30.41 -7.66 29.60
C ARG A 734 -31.64 -7.63 30.51
N ASP A 735 -32.68 -8.33 30.09
CA ASP A 735 -33.88 -8.54 30.91
C ASP A 735 -33.70 -9.66 31.97
N ALA A 736 -34.72 -9.88 32.80
CA ALA A 736 -34.69 -10.92 33.84
C ALA A 736 -34.77 -12.37 33.31
N LYS A 737 -35.10 -12.56 32.02
CA LYS A 737 -35.25 -13.87 31.37
C LYS A 737 -34.05 -14.24 30.51
N GLY A 738 -33.05 -13.37 30.41
CA GLY A 738 -31.85 -13.58 29.59
C GLY A 738 -32.06 -13.24 28.11
N VAL A 739 -33.07 -12.42 27.79
CA VAL A 739 -33.25 -11.83 26.47
C VAL A 739 -32.55 -10.47 26.43
N LEU A 740 -31.82 -10.23 25.35
CA LEU A 740 -31.03 -9.04 25.11
C LEU A 740 -31.76 -8.11 24.14
N LEU A 741 -31.82 -6.83 24.49
CA LEU A 741 -32.25 -5.73 23.62
C LEU A 741 -31.00 -4.99 23.12
N HIS A 742 -30.78 -4.97 21.81
CA HIS A 742 -29.63 -4.30 21.21
C HIS A 742 -29.79 -2.77 21.26
N LEU A 743 -28.83 -2.08 21.85
CA LEU A 743 -28.88 -0.64 22.07
C LEU A 743 -27.90 0.14 21.18
N ALA A 744 -26.68 -0.38 21.01
CA ALA A 744 -25.64 0.31 20.25
C ALA A 744 -24.62 -0.66 19.66
N ARG A 745 -24.03 -0.27 18.53
CA ARG A 745 -22.92 -0.92 17.85
C ARG A 745 -21.80 0.09 17.58
N TYR A 746 -20.62 -0.19 18.11
CA TYR A 746 -19.44 0.63 17.91
C TYR A 746 -18.35 -0.15 17.18
N GLN A 747 -17.84 0.42 16.10
CA GLN A 747 -16.61 -0.06 15.48
C GLN A 747 -15.44 0.81 15.94
N ILE A 748 -14.37 0.18 16.41
CA ILE A 748 -13.20 0.87 16.94
C ILE A 748 -11.99 0.42 16.13
N ASN A 749 -11.43 1.36 15.38
CA ASN A 749 -10.26 1.11 14.55
C ASN A 749 -9.03 1.66 15.30
N ARG A 750 -8.23 0.75 15.86
CA ARG A 750 -6.99 1.11 16.56
C ARG A 750 -5.83 1.07 15.59
N LYS A 751 -5.20 2.21 15.33
CA LYS A 751 -4.07 2.35 14.40
C LYS A 751 -2.89 3.09 15.04
N PRO A 752 -1.66 2.88 14.56
CA PRO A 752 -0.53 3.74 14.93
C PRO A 752 -0.88 5.22 14.73
N ALA A 753 -0.38 6.08 15.61
CA ALA A 753 -0.67 7.51 15.52
C ALA A 753 -0.24 8.11 14.17
N SER A 754 0.77 7.56 13.49
CA SER A 754 1.19 8.02 12.16
C SER A 754 0.18 7.76 11.04
N GLU A 755 -0.63 6.69 11.15
CA GLU A 755 -1.56 6.25 10.11
C GLU A 755 -2.93 6.95 10.21
N LEU A 756 -3.37 7.26 11.44
CA LEU A 756 -4.64 7.96 11.72
C LEU A 756 -4.78 9.31 10.98
N TYR A 757 -3.66 9.91 10.55
CA TYR A 757 -3.63 11.24 9.95
C TYR A 757 -3.19 11.25 8.47
N LYS A 758 -2.91 10.09 7.87
CA LYS A 758 -2.46 9.97 6.47
C LYS A 758 -3.53 9.37 5.54
N ASP A 759 -4.36 8.47 6.06
CA ASP A 759 -5.22 7.59 5.26
C ASP A 759 -6.73 7.92 5.37
N ASP A 760 -7.09 9.21 5.39
CA ASP A 760 -8.50 9.61 5.42
C ASP A 760 -8.99 10.00 4.01
N ALA A 761 -9.74 9.09 3.39
CA ALA A 761 -10.42 9.30 2.12
C ALA A 761 -11.26 10.60 2.11
N LYS A 762 -11.79 11.01 3.26
CA LYS A 762 -12.58 12.26 3.38
C LYS A 762 -11.70 13.49 3.32
N MET A 763 -10.54 13.49 3.99
CA MET A 763 -9.58 14.60 3.88
C MET A 763 -9.07 14.75 2.45
N LEU A 764 -8.83 13.64 1.78
CA LEU A 764 -8.40 13.63 0.39
C LEU A 764 -9.49 14.19 -0.53
N MET A 765 -10.76 13.85 -0.28
CA MET A 765 -11.90 14.46 -0.95
C MET A 765 -12.00 15.98 -0.67
N GLU A 766 -11.80 16.43 0.57
CA GLU A 766 -11.80 17.86 0.93
C GLU A 766 -10.70 18.64 0.18
N GLN A 767 -9.48 18.07 0.09
CA GLN A 767 -8.38 18.65 -0.67
C GLN A 767 -8.68 18.77 -2.17
N LEU A 768 -9.38 17.78 -2.74
CA LEU A 768 -9.80 17.78 -4.14
C LEU A 768 -10.97 18.74 -4.41
N LEU A 769 -11.87 18.92 -3.44
CA LEU A 769 -13.07 19.76 -3.52
C LEU A 769 -12.83 21.25 -3.21
N GLN A 770 -11.59 21.68 -2.93
CA GLN A 770 -11.25 23.11 -2.69
C GLN A 770 -11.44 24.05 -3.90
N LYS A 771 -12.05 23.57 -4.99
CA LYS A 771 -12.70 24.45 -5.98
C LYS A 771 -14.20 24.23 -5.92
N PRO A 772 -14.99 25.20 -5.43
CA PRO A 772 -16.41 25.23 -5.76
C PRO A 772 -16.49 25.49 -7.26
N GLU A 773 -16.63 24.44 -8.06
CA GLU A 773 -17.13 24.61 -9.41
C GLU A 773 -18.57 25.09 -9.29
N SER A 774 -18.83 26.20 -9.99
CA SER A 774 -20.09 26.90 -10.10
C SER A 774 -21.26 25.94 -10.30
N GLU A 775 -22.35 26.25 -9.58
CA GLU A 775 -23.71 25.75 -9.80
C GLU A 775 -24.03 25.59 -11.30
N GLU A 776 -23.82 24.41 -11.88
CA GLU A 776 -24.37 24.06 -13.19
C GLU A 776 -24.19 22.56 -13.45
N GLU A 777 -25.22 21.77 -13.12
CA GLU A 777 -25.70 20.60 -13.87
C GLU A 777 -26.94 20.05 -13.13
N LEU A 778 -28.04 20.80 -13.18
CA LEU A 778 -29.38 20.23 -13.03
C LEU A 778 -29.64 19.42 -14.29
N VAL A 779 -29.54 18.10 -14.17
CA VAL A 779 -29.91 17.16 -15.26
C VAL A 779 -31.43 17.20 -15.44
N ASP A 780 -31.82 17.68 -16.61
CA ASP A 780 -33.19 17.67 -17.15
C ASP A 780 -33.53 16.23 -17.59
N ASP A 781 -34.18 15.46 -16.71
CA ASP A 781 -34.81 14.18 -17.06
C ASP A 781 -36.21 14.46 -17.61
N ASN A 782 -36.26 14.68 -18.92
CA ASN A 782 -37.46 14.82 -19.71
C ASN A 782 -37.99 13.41 -20.03
N ASP A 783 -38.93 12.88 -19.22
CA ASP A 783 -39.93 11.89 -19.64
C ASP A 783 -40.87 11.48 -18.46
N ASN A 784 -42.04 12.12 -18.36
CA ASN A 784 -43.35 11.47 -18.24
C ASN A 784 -44.44 12.50 -17.90
N HIS A 785 -45.42 12.62 -18.79
CA HIS A 785 -46.63 13.40 -18.56
C HIS A 785 -47.56 12.73 -17.53
N ASP A 786 -48.19 13.58 -16.72
CA ASP A 786 -49.41 13.42 -15.91
C ASP A 786 -49.28 12.92 -14.46
N LEU A 787 -48.89 13.85 -13.58
CA LEU A 787 -49.37 14.18 -12.20
C LEU A 787 -48.65 15.49 -11.79
N PRO A 788 -49.11 16.32 -10.82
CA PRO A 788 -48.43 17.57 -10.47
C PRO A 788 -46.98 17.31 -10.01
N ASP A 789 -46.00 17.80 -10.78
CA ASP A 789 -44.57 17.46 -10.66
C ASP A 789 -43.98 17.70 -9.26
N ASP A 790 -44.45 18.75 -8.58
CA ASP A 790 -43.90 19.18 -7.29
C ASP A 790 -44.15 18.16 -6.16
N GLU A 791 -45.27 17.43 -6.18
CA GLU A 791 -45.62 16.48 -5.10
C GLU A 791 -44.84 15.17 -5.21
N LYS A 792 -44.59 14.70 -6.44
CA LYS A 792 -43.74 13.54 -6.72
C LYS A 792 -42.28 13.84 -6.39
N GLN A 793 -41.80 15.04 -6.74
CA GLN A 793 -40.46 15.50 -6.36
C GLN A 793 -40.30 15.59 -4.84
N ARG A 794 -41.27 16.15 -4.10
CA ARG A 794 -41.26 16.18 -2.63
C ARG A 794 -41.22 14.78 -2.02
N ARG A 795 -42.04 13.86 -2.51
CA ARG A 795 -42.07 12.47 -2.01
C ARG A 795 -40.73 11.77 -2.21
N ASN A 796 -40.10 11.97 -3.37
CA ASN A 796 -38.78 11.41 -3.67
C ASN A 796 -37.69 12.05 -2.80
N ALA A 797 -37.68 13.37 -2.67
CA ALA A 797 -36.72 14.09 -1.83
C ALA A 797 -36.86 13.71 -0.34
N LYS A 798 -38.08 13.46 0.15
CA LYS A 798 -38.30 12.97 1.52
C LYS A 798 -37.69 11.59 1.76
N LYS A 799 -37.86 10.65 0.83
CA LYS A 799 -37.20 9.34 0.88
C LYS A 799 -35.68 9.47 0.86
N LEU A 800 -35.15 10.36 0.02
CA LEU A 800 -33.70 10.62 -0.05
C LEU A 800 -33.18 11.22 1.27
N MET A 801 -33.92 12.12 1.91
CA MET A 801 -33.55 12.66 3.23
C MET A 801 -33.53 11.57 4.31
N GLU A 802 -34.59 10.75 4.39
CA GLU A 802 -34.65 9.63 5.34
C GLU A 802 -33.50 8.66 5.16
N ARG A 803 -33.17 8.34 3.91
CA ARG A 803 -32.04 7.49 3.54
C ARG A 803 -30.71 8.11 3.96
N ALA A 804 -30.46 9.36 3.60
CA ALA A 804 -29.19 10.03 3.90
C ALA A 804 -28.96 10.16 5.41
N MET A 805 -30.04 10.35 6.20
CA MET A 805 -29.97 10.31 7.67
C MET A 805 -29.57 8.91 8.19
N GLN A 806 -30.17 7.84 7.66
CA GLN A 806 -29.84 6.46 8.05
C GLN A 806 -28.40 6.07 7.71
N GLN A 807 -27.90 6.53 6.56
CA GLN A 807 -26.55 6.26 6.08
C GLN A 807 -25.49 7.23 6.63
N LYS A 808 -25.93 8.28 7.33
CA LYS A 808 -25.08 9.38 7.83
C LYS A 808 -24.27 10.06 6.72
N ASP A 809 -24.87 10.15 5.52
CA ASP A 809 -24.29 10.79 4.35
C ASP A 809 -24.69 12.27 4.30
N GLN A 810 -23.77 13.13 4.75
CA GLN A 810 -23.96 14.58 4.81
C GLN A 810 -24.23 15.20 3.45
N TYR A 811 -23.46 14.82 2.41
CA TYR A 811 -23.59 15.40 1.08
C TYR A 811 -24.96 15.05 0.45
N SER A 812 -25.34 13.77 0.54
CA SER A 812 -26.65 13.33 0.06
C SER A 812 -27.80 13.99 0.83
N LEU A 813 -27.62 14.25 2.13
CA LEU A 813 -28.62 14.92 2.97
C LEU A 813 -28.81 16.38 2.57
N GLU A 814 -27.71 17.13 2.36
CA GLU A 814 -27.76 18.53 1.89
C GLU A 814 -28.47 18.63 0.54
N LYS A 815 -28.11 17.76 -0.40
CA LYS A 815 -28.74 17.71 -1.73
C LYS A 815 -30.24 17.39 -1.64
N ALA A 816 -30.61 16.41 -0.81
CA ALA A 816 -32.00 16.01 -0.63
C ALA A 816 -32.85 17.13 0.01
N ILE A 817 -32.29 17.88 0.97
CA ILE A 817 -32.94 19.07 1.55
C ILE A 817 -33.16 20.13 0.47
N ALA A 818 -32.12 20.46 -0.31
CA ALA A 818 -32.21 21.46 -1.38
C ALA A 818 -33.27 21.09 -2.44
N MET A 819 -33.32 19.81 -2.83
CA MET A 819 -34.34 19.27 -3.76
C MET A 819 -35.77 19.38 -3.19
N TYR A 820 -35.96 19.19 -1.88
CA TYR A 820 -37.28 19.31 -1.26
C TYR A 820 -37.75 20.78 -1.20
N GLU A 821 -36.82 21.69 -0.92
CA GLU A 821 -37.11 23.12 -0.80
C GLU A 821 -37.37 23.78 -2.14
N SER A 822 -36.65 23.38 -3.19
CA SER A 822 -36.89 23.84 -4.56
C SER A 822 -38.27 23.42 -5.07
N ALA A 823 -38.76 22.26 -4.64
CA ALA A 823 -40.12 21.80 -4.90
C ALA A 823 -41.19 22.53 -4.04
N GLY A 824 -40.84 23.58 -3.30
CA GLY A 824 -41.77 24.44 -2.53
C GLY A 824 -42.13 23.94 -1.13
N GLY A 825 -41.45 22.90 -0.61
CA GLY A 825 -41.65 22.34 0.72
C GLY A 825 -40.88 23.09 1.82
N LYS A 826 -41.14 24.39 2.00
CA LYS A 826 -40.56 25.17 3.12
C LYS A 826 -41.41 24.95 4.37
N ASP A 827 -40.79 24.66 5.51
CA ASP A 827 -41.39 24.44 6.85
C ASP A 827 -42.03 23.06 7.18
N ASP A 828 -41.64 21.97 6.50
CA ASP A 828 -42.03 20.59 6.88
C ASP A 828 -41.22 20.07 8.09
N GLU A 829 -41.86 19.36 9.02
CA GLU A 829 -41.18 18.68 10.16
C GLU A 829 -40.08 17.71 9.69
N SER A 830 -40.27 17.08 8.53
CA SER A 830 -39.29 16.18 7.92
C SER A 830 -38.00 16.92 7.56
N VAL A 831 -38.12 18.16 7.06
CA VAL A 831 -36.98 19.03 6.72
C VAL A 831 -36.32 19.57 7.98
N LYS A 832 -37.10 19.93 9.01
CA LYS A 832 -36.54 20.34 10.31
C LYS A 832 -35.71 19.22 10.94
N LYS A 833 -36.23 17.99 10.91
CA LYS A 833 -35.49 16.79 11.34
C LYS A 833 -34.22 16.59 10.53
N ALA A 834 -34.30 16.69 9.20
CA ALA A 834 -33.14 16.57 8.31
C ALA A 834 -32.08 17.65 8.58
N ARG A 835 -32.49 18.91 8.81
CA ARG A 835 -31.58 20.01 9.16
C ARG A 835 -30.91 19.80 10.52
N ARG A 836 -31.64 19.27 11.51
CA ARG A 836 -31.07 18.91 12.81
C ARG A 836 -30.01 17.81 12.68
N TRP A 837 -30.30 16.79 11.87
CA TRP A 837 -29.32 15.75 11.52
C TRP A 837 -28.11 16.32 10.77
N LEU A 838 -28.34 17.24 9.84
CA LEU A 838 -27.25 17.91 9.12
C LEU A 838 -26.35 18.70 10.07
N GLU A 839 -26.92 19.49 11.00
CA GLU A 839 -26.16 20.22 12.01
C GLU A 839 -25.35 19.27 12.92
N LEU A 840 -25.92 18.12 13.26
CA LEU A 840 -25.24 17.08 14.03
C LEU A 840 -24.07 16.45 13.25
N LEU A 841 -24.25 16.13 11.97
CA LEU A 841 -23.20 15.57 11.11
C LEU A 841 -22.07 16.59 10.89
N GLN A 842 -22.40 17.86 10.66
CA GLN A 842 -21.42 18.95 10.55
C GLN A 842 -20.66 19.16 11.87
N ALA A 843 -21.34 19.14 13.01
CA ALA A 843 -20.67 19.27 14.31
C ALA A 843 -19.75 18.08 14.62
N LYS A 844 -20.15 16.86 14.20
CA LYS A 844 -19.31 15.66 14.28
C LYS A 844 -18.06 15.80 13.42
N GLU A 845 -18.21 16.23 12.17
CA GLU A 845 -17.11 16.45 11.24
C GLU A 845 -16.13 17.50 11.77
N GLU A 846 -16.63 18.64 12.24
CA GLU A 846 -15.79 19.68 12.85
C GLU A 846 -15.01 19.16 14.08
N LEU A 847 -15.64 18.33 14.92
CA LEU A 847 -15.00 17.71 16.07
C LEU A 847 -13.91 16.72 15.66
N GLN A 848 -14.17 15.90 14.64
CA GLN A 848 -13.19 14.96 14.07
C GLN A 848 -11.99 15.71 13.49
N ASN A 849 -12.23 16.75 12.68
CA ASN A 849 -11.18 17.56 12.07
C ASN A 849 -10.34 18.29 13.12
N ALA A 850 -10.98 18.85 14.16
CA ALA A 850 -10.26 19.49 15.26
C ALA A 850 -9.42 18.49 16.07
N ALA A 851 -9.97 17.31 16.37
CA ALA A 851 -9.25 16.23 17.05
C ALA A 851 -8.06 15.73 16.23
N GLN A 852 -8.21 15.60 14.91
CA GLN A 852 -7.14 15.22 13.99
C GLN A 852 -5.99 16.24 13.97
N ARG A 853 -6.32 17.53 13.88
CA ARG A 853 -5.33 18.63 13.92
C ARG A 853 -4.67 18.80 15.28
N ARG A 854 -5.24 18.21 16.35
CA ARG A 854 -4.76 18.28 17.74
C ARG A 854 -4.54 19.72 18.24
N GLU A 855 -5.38 20.65 17.76
CA GLU A 855 -5.36 22.05 18.17
C GLU A 855 -6.30 22.23 19.36
N LEU A 856 -5.75 22.47 20.56
CA LEU A 856 -6.51 22.53 21.80
C LEU A 856 -7.69 23.52 21.72
N ASP A 857 -7.45 24.74 21.23
CA ASP A 857 -8.48 25.78 21.08
C ASP A 857 -9.56 25.41 20.05
N ALA A 858 -9.18 24.69 18.98
CA ALA A 858 -10.13 24.23 17.97
C ALA A 858 -11.02 23.10 18.54
N ILE A 859 -10.42 22.17 19.29
CA ILE A 859 -11.14 21.07 19.95
C ILE A 859 -12.13 21.63 20.98
N ASP A 860 -11.73 22.61 21.80
CA ASP A 860 -12.63 23.23 22.78
C ASP A 860 -13.87 23.86 22.12
N LYS A 861 -13.69 24.56 21.00
CA LYS A 861 -14.81 25.13 20.21
C LYS A 861 -15.68 24.05 19.59
N ALA A 862 -15.07 23.04 18.98
CA ALA A 862 -15.80 21.95 18.34
C ALA A 862 -16.57 21.12 19.37
N LEU A 863 -16.01 20.87 20.55
CA LEU A 863 -16.70 20.21 21.67
C LEU A 863 -17.94 20.99 22.12
N ALA A 864 -17.86 22.33 22.19
CA ALA A 864 -19.00 23.16 22.56
C ALA A 864 -20.13 23.05 21.53
N ARG A 865 -19.79 23.07 20.22
CA ARG A 865 -20.77 22.90 19.14
C ARG A 865 -21.36 21.49 19.10
N ALA A 866 -20.53 20.46 19.24
CA ALA A 866 -20.97 19.07 19.30
C ALA A 866 -21.93 18.85 20.47
N LYS A 867 -21.62 19.36 21.67
CA LYS A 867 -22.52 19.30 22.84
C LYS A 867 -23.85 20.03 22.59
N ALA A 868 -23.85 21.15 21.86
CA ALA A 868 -25.08 21.87 21.51
C ALA A 868 -25.93 21.13 20.47
N ALA A 869 -25.29 20.46 19.50
CA ALA A 869 -25.95 19.71 18.43
C ALA A 869 -26.34 18.28 18.82
N ASN A 870 -25.79 17.73 19.91
CA ASN A 870 -25.94 16.34 20.36
C ASN A 870 -27.36 16.03 20.90
N PHE A 871 -28.32 15.88 19.98
CA PHE A 871 -29.64 15.37 20.33
C PHE A 871 -29.65 13.84 20.41
N ASP A 872 -30.55 13.29 21.23
CA ASP A 872 -30.72 11.85 21.44
C ASP A 872 -29.39 11.11 21.68
N ASN A 873 -28.41 11.81 22.28
CA ASN A 873 -27.09 11.29 22.66
C ASN A 873 -26.29 10.66 21.49
N GLN A 874 -26.53 11.10 20.25
CA GLN A 874 -25.91 10.52 19.04
C GLN A 874 -24.39 10.76 18.95
N LEU A 875 -23.84 11.78 19.60
CA LEU A 875 -22.42 12.15 19.59
C LEU A 875 -21.68 11.83 20.89
N ASP A 876 -22.28 11.11 21.83
CA ASP A 876 -21.68 10.85 23.15
C ASP A 876 -20.29 10.22 23.04
N LEU A 877 -20.11 9.24 22.14
CA LEU A 877 -18.82 8.60 21.92
C LEU A 877 -17.78 9.61 21.43
N GLN A 878 -18.10 10.40 20.40
CA GLN A 878 -17.16 11.38 19.83
C GLN A 878 -16.81 12.46 20.86
N ILE A 879 -17.78 12.90 21.66
CA ILE A 879 -17.56 13.89 22.72
C ILE A 879 -16.64 13.32 23.81
N VAL A 880 -16.87 12.09 24.29
CA VAL A 880 -16.03 11.44 25.31
C VAL A 880 -14.60 11.28 24.82
N VAL A 881 -14.41 10.79 23.59
CA VAL A 881 -13.10 10.59 22.97
C VAL A 881 -12.37 11.91 22.78
N ALA A 882 -13.03 12.92 22.23
CA ALA A 882 -12.43 14.24 22.01
C ALA A 882 -12.12 14.97 23.33
N GLN A 883 -12.96 14.82 24.36
CA GLN A 883 -12.70 15.38 25.70
C GLN A 883 -11.45 14.76 26.31
N ARG A 884 -11.26 13.44 26.18
CA ARG A 884 -10.05 12.75 26.66
C ARG A 884 -8.80 13.23 25.93
N LEU A 885 -8.86 13.35 24.60
CA LEU A 885 -7.75 13.90 23.81
C LEU A 885 -7.44 15.36 24.21
N ARG A 886 -8.47 16.17 24.41
CA ARG A 886 -8.34 17.56 24.87
C ARG A 886 -7.62 17.63 26.20
N ASP A 887 -8.01 16.81 27.17
CA ASP A 887 -7.41 16.81 28.50
C ASP A 887 -5.96 16.30 28.47
N GLN A 888 -5.66 15.33 27.59
CA GLN A 888 -4.29 14.88 27.29
C GLN A 888 -3.44 16.01 26.69
N LEU A 889 -3.94 16.72 25.68
CA LEU A 889 -3.23 17.84 25.05
C LEU A 889 -2.99 18.99 26.03
N ALA A 890 -3.98 19.32 26.86
CA ALA A 890 -3.84 20.32 27.92
C ALA A 890 -2.77 19.91 28.95
N ARG A 891 -2.69 18.61 29.28
CA ARG A 891 -1.63 18.06 30.14
C ARG A 891 -0.25 18.20 29.48
N ILE A 892 -0.12 17.89 28.19
CA ILE A 892 1.13 18.05 27.43
C ILE A 892 1.59 19.52 27.42
N GLU A 893 0.68 20.46 27.12
CA GLU A 893 1.00 21.89 27.16
C GLU A 893 1.42 22.33 28.56
N LYS A 894 0.74 21.86 29.61
CA LYS A 894 1.12 22.15 30.99
C LYS A 894 2.53 21.65 31.32
N LEU A 895 2.85 20.41 30.92
CA LEU A 895 4.19 19.84 31.09
C LEU A 895 5.24 20.67 30.34
N ARG A 896 4.96 21.07 29.11
CA ARG A 896 5.86 21.90 28.30
C ARG A 896 6.06 23.30 28.90
N HIS A 897 4.98 23.98 29.28
CA HIS A 897 5.04 25.30 29.91
C HIS A 897 5.78 25.27 31.25
N SER A 898 5.72 24.16 32.00
CA SER A 898 6.47 24.01 33.25
C SER A 898 7.98 24.16 33.07
N VAL A 899 8.53 23.65 31.96
CA VAL A 899 9.96 23.79 31.63
C VAL A 899 10.26 25.14 30.98
N LEU A 900 9.41 25.60 30.05
CA LEU A 900 9.62 26.85 29.31
C LEU A 900 9.55 28.11 30.20
N ASN A 901 8.73 28.08 31.26
CA ASN A 901 8.57 29.19 32.20
C ASN A 901 9.58 29.15 33.36
N MET A 902 10.52 28.20 33.36
CA MET A 902 11.56 28.11 34.37
C MET A 902 12.49 29.32 34.31
N ASP A 903 12.84 29.90 35.46
CA ASP A 903 13.75 31.04 35.53
C ASP A 903 15.13 30.67 34.98
N GLN A 904 15.73 31.58 34.20
CA GLN A 904 17.08 31.44 33.66
C GLN A 904 18.13 31.23 34.78
N LYS A 905 17.87 31.74 35.98
CA LYS A 905 18.71 31.50 37.16
C LYS A 905 18.76 30.02 37.57
N THR A 906 17.62 29.32 37.49
CA THR A 906 17.52 27.88 37.82
C THR A 906 18.26 27.03 36.78
N ILE A 907 18.21 27.42 35.50
CA ILE A 907 18.99 26.74 34.44
C ILE A 907 20.49 26.97 34.64
N ALA A 908 20.87 28.19 35.02
CA ALA A 908 22.26 28.53 35.32
C ALA A 908 22.78 27.73 36.52
N GLU A 909 21.97 27.53 37.57
CA GLU A 909 22.30 26.70 38.73
C GLU A 909 22.59 25.24 38.35
N ILE A 910 21.75 24.63 37.51
CA ILE A 910 21.99 23.25 37.04
C ILE A 910 23.33 23.14 36.30
N ARG A 911 23.73 24.19 35.56
CA ARG A 911 24.99 24.20 34.80
C ARG A 911 26.22 24.37 35.68
N THR A 912 26.12 24.89 36.90
CA THR A 912 27.28 25.13 37.78
C THR A 912 27.74 23.89 38.53
N TYR A 913 26.99 22.77 38.51
CA TYR A 913 27.45 21.53 39.13
C TYR A 913 28.72 21.00 38.46
N SER A 914 29.81 20.91 39.23
CA SER A 914 31.04 20.25 38.80
C SER A 914 30.90 18.72 38.80
N ASN A 915 30.13 18.20 39.76
CA ASN A 915 29.73 16.80 39.87
C ASN A 915 28.23 16.78 40.23
N PRO A 916 27.33 16.41 39.32
CA PRO A 916 25.90 16.47 39.57
C PRO A 916 25.49 15.43 40.62
N PRO A 917 24.58 15.77 41.55
CA PRO A 917 23.98 14.79 42.43
C PRO A 917 23.27 13.66 41.67
N GLU A 918 23.19 12.49 42.30
CA GLU A 918 22.49 11.32 41.77
C GLU A 918 20.99 11.65 41.59
N GLY A 919 20.45 11.43 40.38
CA GLY A 919 19.11 11.84 39.98
C GLY A 919 19.05 13.12 39.13
N VAL A 920 19.92 14.11 39.36
CA VAL A 920 19.97 15.35 38.55
C VAL A 920 20.47 15.06 37.14
N HIS A 921 21.55 14.28 37.03
CA HIS A 921 22.10 13.88 35.74
C HIS A 921 21.11 13.00 34.97
N GLN A 922 20.47 12.04 35.66
CA GLN A 922 19.51 11.10 35.09
C GLN A 922 18.25 11.81 34.58
N SER A 923 17.77 12.83 35.30
CA SER A 923 16.64 13.67 34.86
C SER A 923 16.92 14.37 33.53
N LEU A 924 18.12 14.94 33.38
CA LEU A 924 18.55 15.60 32.15
C LEU A 924 18.85 14.60 31.03
N MET A 925 19.45 13.45 31.36
CA MET A 925 19.66 12.37 30.41
C MET A 925 18.33 11.90 29.83
N GLY A 926 17.33 11.66 30.67
CA GLY A 926 16.00 11.27 30.24
C GLY A 926 15.38 12.29 29.29
N ALA A 927 15.46 13.58 29.63
CA ALA A 927 14.97 14.65 28.78
C ALA A 927 15.73 14.73 27.43
N PHE A 928 17.06 14.61 27.43
CA PHE A 928 17.86 14.73 26.21
C PHE A 928 17.75 13.53 25.28
N LEU A 929 17.55 12.33 25.82
CA LEU A 929 17.24 11.14 25.02
C LEU A 929 15.97 11.36 24.20
N LEU A 930 14.91 11.90 24.82
CA LEU A 930 13.66 12.24 24.13
C LEU A 930 13.88 13.29 23.04
N LEU A 931 14.75 14.29 23.28
CA LEU A 931 15.11 15.34 22.31
C LEU A 931 16.10 14.86 21.22
N GLY A 932 16.33 13.56 21.08
CA GLY A 932 17.12 12.94 20.01
C GLY A 932 18.63 12.93 20.23
N HIS A 933 19.12 13.15 21.46
CA HIS A 933 20.54 13.04 21.76
C HIS A 933 20.94 11.59 22.07
N PRO A 934 22.03 11.06 21.48
CA PRO A 934 22.41 9.66 21.66
C PRO A 934 22.90 9.37 23.08
N MET A 935 22.60 8.16 23.57
CA MET A 935 22.94 7.72 24.93
C MET A 935 24.44 7.89 25.29
N LYS A 936 25.35 7.73 24.31
CA LYS A 936 26.80 7.90 24.53
C LYS A 936 27.19 9.34 24.88
N GLU A 937 26.48 10.33 24.35
CA GLU A 937 26.72 11.75 24.61
C GLU A 937 26.21 12.16 25.98
N VAL A 938 24.95 11.83 26.27
CA VAL A 938 24.27 12.27 27.48
C VAL A 938 24.78 11.58 28.74
N LYS A 939 25.46 10.43 28.63
CA LYS A 939 26.21 9.80 29.74
C LYS A 939 27.36 10.67 30.28
N VAL A 940 27.83 11.65 29.52
CA VAL A 940 28.94 12.52 29.94
C VAL A 940 28.37 13.85 30.42
N TRP A 941 28.53 14.16 31.71
CA TRP A 941 27.97 15.38 32.32
C TRP A 941 28.38 16.68 31.61
N ARG A 942 29.65 16.78 31.18
CA ARG A 942 30.13 17.95 30.42
C ARG A 942 29.36 18.17 29.12
N THR A 943 28.91 17.09 28.47
CA THR A 943 28.10 17.16 27.26
C THR A 943 26.70 17.67 27.59
N CYS A 944 26.08 17.20 28.69
CA CYS A 944 24.81 17.73 29.19
C CYS A 944 24.89 19.25 29.49
N GLN A 945 25.97 19.70 30.14
CA GLN A 945 26.22 21.13 30.40
C GLN A 945 26.37 21.95 29.11
N SER A 946 27.01 21.36 28.08
CA SER A 946 27.14 21.98 26.75
C SER A 946 25.78 22.10 26.06
N ILE A 947 24.96 21.04 26.08
CA ILE A 947 23.61 21.01 25.52
C ILE A 947 22.72 22.08 26.17
N LEU A 948 22.73 22.19 27.51
CA LEU A 948 22.01 23.24 28.25
C LEU A 948 22.47 24.66 27.91
N GLY A 949 23.71 24.82 27.45
CA GLY A 949 24.29 26.11 27.08
C GLY A 949 24.01 26.56 25.65
N LYS A 950 23.43 25.71 24.81
CA LYS A 950 23.15 26.03 23.40
C LYS A 950 22.04 27.08 23.27
N THR A 951 22.16 27.94 22.27
CA THR A 951 21.20 29.03 21.98
C THR A 951 20.62 28.91 20.57
N GLY A 952 19.61 29.71 20.25
CA GLY A 952 19.02 29.75 18.90
C GLY A 952 18.28 28.47 18.51
N ARG A 953 18.58 27.91 17.34
CA ARG A 953 17.93 26.69 16.81
C ARG A 953 18.26 25.44 17.64
N GLU A 954 19.43 25.39 18.27
CA GLU A 954 19.88 24.23 19.05
C GLU A 954 19.56 24.32 20.55
N SER A 955 18.85 25.37 20.98
CA SER A 955 18.48 25.54 22.39
C SER A 955 17.53 24.44 22.85
N VAL A 956 17.80 23.88 24.03
CA VAL A 956 16.92 22.89 24.69
C VAL A 956 15.50 23.42 24.82
N MET A 957 15.31 24.69 25.18
CA MET A 957 13.98 25.28 25.32
C MET A 957 13.23 25.31 24.00
N ARG A 958 13.90 25.67 22.89
CA ARG A 958 13.27 25.64 21.58
C ARG A 958 12.97 24.22 21.11
N LYS A 959 13.83 23.26 21.43
CA LYS A 959 13.59 21.84 21.13
C LYS A 959 12.40 21.30 21.92
N ILE A 960 12.27 21.62 23.21
CA ILE A 960 11.09 21.27 24.03
C ILE A 960 9.83 21.98 23.51
N GLN A 961 9.95 23.23 23.06
CA GLN A 961 8.86 23.97 22.42
C GLN A 961 8.43 23.36 21.06
N LYS A 962 9.26 22.51 20.45
CA LYS A 962 8.93 21.86 19.17
C LYS A 962 8.80 20.36 19.30
N PHE A 963 8.87 19.84 20.51
CA PHE A 963 8.81 18.42 20.75
C PHE A 963 7.36 17.94 20.58
N ASP A 964 7.16 17.02 19.65
CA ASP A 964 5.95 16.24 19.50
C ASP A 964 6.27 14.78 19.91
N PRO A 965 5.56 14.20 20.89
CA PRO A 965 5.72 12.79 21.25
C PRO A 965 5.65 11.83 20.06
N LYS A 966 4.86 12.14 19.02
CA LYS A 966 4.70 11.29 17.83
C LYS A 966 5.99 11.12 17.03
N ASP A 967 6.82 12.16 16.99
CA ASP A 967 8.08 12.16 16.25
C ASP A 967 9.22 11.50 17.04
N CYS A 968 8.98 11.17 18.31
CA CYS A 968 9.97 10.56 19.18
C CYS A 968 9.99 9.05 19.00
N PHE A 969 11.17 8.49 18.72
CA PHE A 969 11.31 7.03 18.60
C PHE A 969 10.95 6.32 19.91
N LEU A 970 10.14 5.25 19.82
CA LEU A 970 9.75 4.45 20.98
C LEU A 970 10.98 3.92 21.74
N ALA A 971 12.04 3.55 21.03
CA ALA A 971 13.30 3.13 21.61
C ALA A 971 13.96 4.22 22.50
N ALA A 972 13.85 5.50 22.11
CA ALA A 972 14.37 6.61 22.89
C ALA A 972 13.56 6.82 24.18
N ALA A 973 12.23 6.68 24.12
CA ALA A 973 11.37 6.73 25.31
C ALA A 973 11.66 5.57 26.28
N VAL A 974 11.80 4.34 25.77
CA VAL A 974 12.16 3.16 26.58
C VAL A 974 13.53 3.34 27.24
N GLN A 975 14.52 3.88 26.53
CA GLN A 975 15.83 4.20 27.11
C GLN A 975 15.72 5.29 28.17
N SER A 976 14.95 6.34 27.93
CA SER A 976 14.70 7.43 28.87
C SER A 976 14.05 6.90 30.16
N LYS A 977 13.02 6.06 30.03
CA LYS A 977 12.33 5.38 31.15
C LYS A 977 13.28 4.58 32.02
N LYS A 978 14.18 3.79 31.41
CA LYS A 978 15.20 3.02 32.13
C LYS A 978 16.17 3.89 32.92
N VAL A 979 16.52 5.07 32.40
CA VAL A 979 17.45 5.99 33.08
C VAL A 979 16.84 6.65 34.30
N ILE A 980 15.53 6.91 34.28
CA ILE A 980 14.84 7.63 35.36
C ILE A 980 14.09 6.71 36.34
N ALA A 981 14.01 5.41 36.07
CA ALA A 981 13.18 4.44 36.80
C ALA A 981 13.45 4.35 38.31
N ASP A 982 14.72 4.50 38.72
CA ASP A 982 15.13 4.33 40.13
C ASP A 982 14.85 5.57 41.00
N TYR A 983 14.29 6.64 40.42
CA TYR A 983 14.09 7.93 41.09
C TYR A 983 12.61 8.28 41.24
N THR A 984 12.28 8.93 42.35
CA THR A 984 10.95 9.51 42.59
C THR A 984 11.03 11.03 42.43
N LEU A 985 9.87 11.66 42.17
CA LEU A 985 9.78 13.12 42.07
C LEU A 985 10.28 13.81 43.35
N GLU A 986 9.94 13.25 44.51
CA GLU A 986 10.32 13.79 45.83
C GLU A 986 11.85 13.76 46.00
N HIS A 987 12.51 12.64 45.68
CA HIS A 987 13.96 12.52 45.77
C HIS A 987 14.70 13.56 44.91
N ILE A 988 14.21 13.85 43.71
CA ILE A 988 14.88 14.81 42.81
C ILE A 988 14.58 16.25 43.22
N ARG A 989 13.34 16.52 43.64
CA ARG A 989 12.91 17.87 44.05
C ARG A 989 13.63 18.37 45.29
N ASP A 990 13.95 17.48 46.23
CA ASP A 990 14.73 17.79 47.44
C ASP A 990 16.18 18.20 47.12
N VAL A 991 16.68 17.80 45.95
CA VAL A 991 18.06 18.06 45.51
C VAL A 991 18.15 19.22 44.51
N SER A 992 17.24 19.28 43.55
CA SER A 992 17.18 20.36 42.56
C SER A 992 15.76 20.53 42.01
N ALA A 993 15.16 21.68 42.32
CA ALA A 993 13.84 22.05 41.80
C ALA A 993 13.83 22.12 40.26
N GLY A 994 14.93 22.59 39.65
CA GLY A 994 15.06 22.66 38.20
C GLY A 994 15.20 21.29 37.53
N ALA A 995 15.97 20.37 38.13
CA ALA A 995 16.06 19.00 37.63
C ALA A 995 14.73 18.25 37.78
N ALA A 996 13.99 18.51 38.85
CA ALA A 996 12.65 17.95 39.05
C ALA A 996 11.67 18.36 37.94
N THR A 997 11.75 19.60 37.44
CA THR A 997 10.94 20.04 36.29
C THR A 997 11.26 19.24 35.03
N PHE A 998 12.55 18.99 34.73
CA PHE A 998 12.96 18.13 33.62
C PHE A 998 12.54 16.66 33.83
N PHE A 999 12.59 16.15 35.06
CA PHE A 999 12.15 14.80 35.40
C PHE A 999 10.64 14.63 35.16
N VAL A 1000 9.83 15.57 35.65
CA VAL A 1000 8.36 15.55 35.45
C VAL A 1000 8.02 15.64 33.96
N TRP A 1001 8.71 16.52 33.22
CA TRP A 1001 8.54 16.62 31.78
C TRP A 1001 8.93 15.31 31.07
N ALA A 1002 10.11 14.76 31.36
CA ALA A 1002 10.58 13.52 30.74
C ALA A 1002 9.65 12.35 31.05
N LYS A 1003 9.24 12.16 32.31
CA LYS A 1003 8.29 11.12 32.72
C LYS A 1003 6.95 11.27 32.00
N GLY A 1004 6.41 12.49 31.97
CA GLY A 1004 5.16 12.77 31.26
C GLY A 1004 5.27 12.50 29.77
N MET A 1005 6.34 12.96 29.10
CA MET A 1005 6.54 12.71 27.68
C MET A 1005 6.79 11.23 27.36
N ILE A 1006 7.46 10.47 28.22
CA ILE A 1006 7.59 9.01 28.04
C ILE A 1006 6.21 8.37 28.00
N GLU A 1007 5.33 8.70 28.95
CA GLU A 1007 3.97 8.16 29.01
C GLU A 1007 3.18 8.49 27.73
N GLU A 1008 3.32 9.72 27.21
CA GLU A 1008 2.66 10.13 25.96
C GLU A 1008 3.25 9.47 24.71
N VAL A 1009 4.58 9.24 24.65
CA VAL A 1009 5.22 8.50 23.55
C VAL A 1009 4.78 7.03 23.60
N GLU A 1010 4.74 6.41 24.78
CA GLU A 1010 4.28 5.04 24.94
C GLU A 1010 2.78 4.89 24.59
N SER A 1011 1.92 5.84 24.99
CA SER A 1011 0.48 5.78 24.71
C SER A 1011 0.15 5.98 23.22
N THR A 1012 0.95 6.80 22.52
CA THR A 1012 0.79 7.06 21.08
C THR A 1012 1.54 6.06 20.20
N GLY A 1013 2.31 5.15 20.78
CA GLY A 1013 3.19 4.20 20.08
C GLY A 1013 4.52 4.80 19.58
N GLY A 1014 4.68 6.13 19.63
CA GLY A 1014 5.86 6.85 19.16
C GLY A 1014 6.15 6.64 17.68
N LYS A 1015 7.31 7.13 17.23
CA LYS A 1015 7.87 6.78 15.92
C LYS A 1015 8.44 5.36 16.00
N GLN A 1016 7.92 4.43 15.22
CA GLN A 1016 8.49 3.08 15.14
C GLN A 1016 9.83 3.13 14.40
N GLU A 1017 10.81 2.34 14.85
CA GLU A 1017 11.97 2.02 14.02
C GLU A 1017 11.45 1.13 12.90
N GLU A 1018 11.77 1.44 11.64
CA GLU A 1018 11.54 0.50 10.54
C GLU A 1018 12.16 -0.84 10.94
N ASP A 1019 11.36 -1.91 10.88
CA ASP A 1019 11.80 -3.24 11.28
C ASP A 1019 13.15 -3.55 10.59
N PRO A 1020 14.21 -3.87 11.35
CA PRO A 1020 15.51 -4.23 10.75
C PRO A 1020 15.47 -5.52 9.92
N VAL A 1021 14.32 -6.18 9.81
CA VAL A 1021 14.10 -7.40 9.05
C VAL A 1021 14.21 -7.16 7.54
N THR A 1022 14.12 -5.90 7.07
CA THR A 1022 14.44 -5.53 5.67
C THR A 1022 15.79 -4.81 5.51
N GLY A 1023 16.61 -4.72 6.57
CA GLY A 1023 17.88 -3.97 6.58
C GLY A 1023 19.13 -4.76 6.96
N ALA A 1024 19.06 -6.08 7.10
CA ALA A 1024 20.18 -6.90 7.58
C ALA A 1024 21.19 -7.27 6.48
N ALA A 1025 21.89 -6.28 5.91
CA ALA A 1025 23.14 -6.52 5.18
C ALA A 1025 24.14 -5.38 5.35
N LYS A 1026 24.81 -5.31 6.52
CA LYS A 1026 26.25 -5.10 6.70
C LYS A 1026 26.56 -4.57 8.11
N GLN A 1027 27.14 -5.42 8.95
CA GLN A 1027 28.31 -5.05 9.76
C GLN A 1027 29.06 -6.31 10.19
N SER A 1028 29.85 -6.85 9.25
CA SER A 1028 30.85 -7.87 9.57
C SER A 1028 31.99 -7.23 10.38
N LYS A 1029 32.27 -7.84 11.53
CA LYS A 1029 33.32 -7.54 12.51
C LYS A 1029 34.69 -7.26 11.86
N GLY A 1030 35.17 -6.02 11.97
CA GLY A 1030 36.57 -5.64 11.72
C GLY A 1030 37.35 -5.52 13.03
N ARG A 1031 37.85 -6.65 13.54
CA ARG A 1031 38.75 -6.72 14.70
C ARG A 1031 40.19 -6.42 14.25
N LYS A 1032 40.69 -5.19 14.38
CA LYS A 1032 42.14 -4.90 14.31
C LYS A 1032 42.70 -4.71 15.71
N LYS A 1033 43.30 -5.77 16.26
CA LYS A 1033 44.30 -5.67 17.33
C LYS A 1033 45.61 -5.18 16.71
N ARG A 1034 46.20 -4.16 17.33
CA ARG A 1034 47.60 -3.75 17.17
C ARG A 1034 48.55 -4.94 17.44
N ARG A 1035 49.32 -5.36 16.44
CA ARG A 1035 50.79 -5.35 16.44
C ARG A 1035 51.31 -5.75 15.06
#